data_AF-A0A816RRH5-F1
#
_entry.id   AF-A0A816RRH5-F1
#
_cell.length_a   1.000
_cell.length_b   1.000
_cell.length_c   1.000
_cell.angle_alpha   90.00
_cell.angle_beta   90.00
_cell.angle_gamma   90.00
#
_symmetry.space_group_name_H-M   'P 1'
#
loop_
_entity.id
_entity.type
_entity.pdbx_description
1 polymer ?
#
loop_
_entity_poly.entity_id
_entity_poly.type
_entity_poly.pdbx_seq_one_letter_code
_entity_poly.pdbx_strand_id
1 'polypeptide(L)'
;MELNNPKLYTVVWFGTPRLDINEEAKVNSEAIIKNGLYVEDNDINSCLKKLQLMQDENILLVITGMASDKIILDENLLTQVHHLPQVKIIYVPAKYGNRHPSHVFPKLRQLSNQSVSLRIPVDLRVHAQMTDSIVFNTFSEKSSLSMNGDFMHFQMLIDCIIDDHFSLKLLDNYSTFDKSKKEFIETCQEIYKNNRTTLIKIEEFANTYKPEKALYWYTQDSFVYMLLNGAMRTNNIRLILIFRFFIIDMYQGLKKQCDEPIISENQDDLFPTYYVYRAQIMSKDELDRLRKSLGQIISMKSFLSTSLNQELALFFLGEVDEGNQSSFVPTLIQVHLDRDNICCDYNRPFANITAHSYFSEAEEEVLFMSGSCFRVVEMRRSDKGIWYVSLAKLNLFDGPLDYHSEYDKLYRYMKDDFLHPLLNLQSDVGLLLFQSGNFDLAEVHFERLIQHLSELLYVPEQTDDQKDLTTLSHTGNKSTDIVGFIKDLVDEFRTEDKAKYFESQKEDIIKSCYYMLGRIKHEKGLFDESIVHYEEVLRRTQLCSITNEKPRNSIKHVLYALCYSGLGATYETNGNTKRALESYTKALHMFEEAHDGMIDDSPFSPGSTYIYKGHCLIGLGNLFIIEQNYEQADEYYRKALSLFDAYLPVGHPDQSRARQKTAKITHTYRHKSAMALEDYKDCLENYLRALPSDHINIARLYQDMADSFEQLQNGLENALEYAMKAANIFGQYLPKDHKDNREISQTIARIRSHLHLEK
;
A
#
# COMPACT_ATOMS: atom_id res chain seq x y z
N MET A 1 17.03 1.79 0.18
CA MET A 1 16.13 2.22 1.27
C MET A 1 16.53 1.43 2.51
N GLU A 2 16.98 2.12 3.56
CA GLU A 2 17.25 1.50 4.86
C GLU A 2 15.94 0.92 5.40
N LEU A 3 15.88 -0.39 5.57
CA LEU A 3 14.78 -1.08 6.26
C LEU A 3 14.80 -0.60 7.71
N ASN A 4 13.95 0.38 8.03
CA ASN A 4 13.71 0.78 9.40
C ASN A 4 13.21 -0.44 10.18
N ASN A 5 14.10 -1.00 11.00
CA ASN A 5 13.79 -2.06 11.94
C ASN A 5 12.59 -1.60 12.79
N PRO A 6 11.46 -2.33 12.85
CA PRO A 6 10.42 -2.00 13.80
C PRO A 6 11.03 -2.18 15.20
N LYS A 7 11.26 -1.06 15.89
CA LYS A 7 12.14 -1.01 17.05
C LYS A 7 11.50 -1.72 18.25
N LEU A 8 11.80 -3.00 18.40
CA LEU A 8 11.57 -3.77 19.63
C LEU A 8 12.29 -3.08 20.81
N TYR A 9 11.63 -3.04 21.96
CA TYR A 9 12.21 -2.50 23.19
C TYR A 9 13.06 -3.58 23.89
N THR A 10 14.27 -3.23 24.30
CA THR A 10 15.14 -4.09 25.11
C THR A 10 15.00 -3.70 26.58
N VAL A 11 14.55 -4.64 27.40
CA VAL A 11 14.52 -4.45 28.85
C VAL A 11 15.91 -4.76 29.41
N VAL A 12 16.55 -3.76 30.02
CA VAL A 12 17.85 -3.89 30.66
C VAL A 12 17.65 -3.84 32.17
N TRP A 13 18.07 -4.90 32.86
CA TRP A 13 18.01 -4.99 34.32
C TRP A 13 19.37 -4.68 34.94
N PHE A 14 19.37 -3.76 35.91
CA PHE A 14 20.56 -3.37 36.65
C PHE A 14 20.37 -3.56 38.16
N GLY A 15 21.26 -4.36 38.76
CA GLY A 15 21.22 -4.77 40.17
C GLY A 15 20.57 -6.13 40.42
N THR A 16 20.78 -6.68 41.62
CA THR A 16 20.23 -7.99 42.00
C THR A 16 18.70 -7.92 42.15
N PRO A 17 17.92 -8.80 41.50
CA PRO A 17 16.49 -8.89 41.69
C PRO A 17 16.20 -9.47 43.08
N ARG A 18 16.24 -8.62 44.11
CA ARG A 18 15.64 -8.93 45.41
C ARG A 18 14.16 -8.66 45.31
N LEU A 19 13.46 -9.64 44.80
CA LEU A 19 12.05 -9.60 44.54
C LEU A 19 11.42 -10.67 45.43
N ASP A 20 10.89 -10.28 46.58
CA ASP A 20 9.95 -11.10 47.36
C ASP A 20 8.66 -11.22 46.54
N ILE A 21 8.69 -12.07 45.53
CA ILE A 21 7.59 -12.33 44.62
C ILE A 21 7.03 -13.73 44.93
N ASN A 22 5.72 -13.83 45.15
CA ASN A 22 5.00 -15.11 45.23
C ASN A 22 5.30 -15.98 43.99
N GLU A 23 5.41 -17.31 44.15
CA GLU A 23 5.85 -18.23 43.06
C GLU A 23 5.13 -18.04 41.71
N GLU A 24 3.86 -17.63 41.71
CA GLU A 24 3.06 -17.38 40.51
C GLU A 24 3.52 -16.13 39.72
N ALA A 25 3.90 -15.06 40.42
CA ALA A 25 4.49 -13.89 39.78
C ALA A 25 5.98 -14.10 39.45
N LYS A 26 6.62 -15.11 40.04
CA LYS A 26 7.99 -15.53 39.71
C LYS A 26 8.03 -16.13 38.30
N VAL A 27 7.07 -16.99 37.95
CA VAL A 27 6.92 -17.57 36.59
C VAL A 27 6.67 -16.50 35.51
N ASN A 28 5.82 -15.50 35.78
CA ASN A 28 5.58 -14.38 34.85
C ASN A 28 6.79 -13.42 34.77
N SER A 29 7.50 -13.21 35.88
CA SER A 29 8.75 -12.44 35.86
C SER A 29 9.88 -13.18 35.15
N GLU A 30 9.97 -14.52 35.25
CA GLU A 30 10.95 -15.34 34.54
C GLU A 30 10.77 -15.31 33.02
N ALA A 31 9.53 -15.14 32.52
CA ALA A 31 9.25 -14.92 31.10
C ALA A 31 9.72 -13.54 30.60
N ILE A 32 9.59 -12.49 31.42
CA ILE A 32 10.12 -11.14 31.13
C ILE A 32 11.65 -11.12 31.25
N ILE A 33 12.20 -11.84 32.25
CA ILE A 33 13.64 -11.97 32.51
C ILE A 33 14.34 -12.78 31.41
N LYS A 34 13.68 -13.79 30.81
CA LYS A 34 14.25 -14.57 29.68
C LYS A 34 14.48 -13.75 28.41
N ASN A 35 13.78 -12.63 28.23
CA ASN A 35 13.87 -11.75 27.06
C ASN A 35 14.66 -10.45 27.31
N GLY A 36 15.07 -10.17 28.55
CA GLY A 36 15.81 -8.97 28.92
C GLY A 36 17.32 -9.20 29.02
N LEU A 37 18.11 -8.16 28.73
CA LEU A 37 19.56 -8.17 28.95
C LEU A 37 19.82 -7.95 30.44
N TYR A 38 20.09 -9.03 31.17
CA TYR A 38 20.44 -8.96 32.60
C TYR A 38 21.91 -8.58 32.76
N VAL A 39 22.17 -7.48 33.49
CA VAL A 39 23.53 -7.02 33.80
C VAL A 39 23.73 -7.13 35.30
N GLU A 40 24.32 -8.27 35.70
CA GLU A 40 24.75 -8.52 37.07
C GLU A 40 26.06 -7.78 37.32
N ASP A 41 26.00 -6.46 37.45
CA ASP A 41 27.18 -5.64 37.65
C ASP A 41 26.93 -4.60 38.73
N ASN A 42 27.76 -4.63 39.79
CA ASN A 42 27.69 -3.66 40.88
C ASN A 42 28.49 -2.38 40.56
N ASP A 43 29.11 -2.32 39.38
CA ASP A 43 29.85 -1.18 38.84
C ASP A 43 29.01 -0.38 37.81
N ILE A 44 28.82 0.89 38.13
CA ILE A 44 27.94 1.81 37.40
C ILE A 44 28.59 2.34 36.12
N ASN A 45 29.92 2.46 36.10
CA ASN A 45 30.64 2.91 34.90
C ASN A 45 30.59 1.85 33.78
N SER A 46 30.63 0.57 34.17
CA SER A 46 30.40 -0.57 33.27
C SER A 46 28.99 -0.52 32.66
N CYS A 47 27.97 -0.21 33.49
CA CYS A 47 26.58 -0.06 33.04
C CYS A 47 26.41 1.06 32.00
N LEU A 48 26.90 2.27 32.30
CA LEU A 48 26.83 3.41 31.40
C LEU A 48 27.51 3.11 30.06
N LYS A 49 28.68 2.48 30.09
CA LYS A 49 29.40 2.07 28.88
C LYS A 49 28.60 1.06 28.06
N LYS A 50 27.92 0.11 28.69
CA LYS A 50 27.02 -0.84 28.02
C LYS A 50 25.81 -0.15 27.38
N LEU A 51 25.13 0.74 28.11
CA LEU A 51 24.03 1.52 27.55
C LEU A 51 24.47 2.39 26.38
N GLN A 52 25.67 2.97 26.44
CA GLN A 52 26.28 3.75 25.35
C GLN A 52 26.66 2.91 24.13
N LEU A 53 26.89 1.60 24.27
CA LEU A 53 27.15 0.67 23.17
C LEU A 53 25.86 0.23 22.46
N MET A 54 24.70 0.35 23.12
CA MET A 54 23.39 -0.02 22.60
C MET A 54 22.69 1.17 21.92
N GLN A 55 23.37 1.83 20.97
CA GLN A 55 22.89 3.09 20.36
C GLN A 55 21.65 2.92 19.48
N ASP A 56 21.48 1.74 18.88
CA ASP A 56 20.40 1.45 17.92
C ASP A 56 19.14 0.86 18.58
N GLU A 57 19.13 0.68 19.90
CA GLU A 57 18.04 0.02 20.63
C GLU A 57 17.13 1.02 21.36
N ASN A 58 15.87 0.63 21.59
CA ASN A 58 14.97 1.34 22.51
C ASN A 58 15.02 0.65 23.87
N ILE A 59 15.60 1.28 24.89
CA ILE A 59 15.90 0.65 26.18
C ILE A 59 14.87 1.03 27.24
N LEU A 60 14.34 0.02 27.93
CA LEU A 60 13.65 0.17 29.20
C LEU A 60 14.59 -0.27 30.32
N LEU A 61 15.07 0.68 31.12
CA LEU A 61 16.04 0.42 32.15
C LEU A 61 15.34 0.16 33.49
N VAL A 62 15.56 -1.01 34.09
CA VAL A 62 15.04 -1.37 35.41
C VAL A 62 16.17 -1.39 36.43
N ILE A 63 16.13 -0.49 37.41
CA ILE A 63 17.17 -0.33 38.43
C ILE A 63 16.67 -0.89 39.76
N THR A 64 17.29 -1.94 40.29
CA THR A 64 16.89 -2.56 41.56
C THR A 64 18.06 -2.79 42.53
N GLY A 65 17.74 -3.17 43.77
CA GLY A 65 18.74 -3.53 44.78
C GLY A 65 19.66 -2.37 45.20
N MET A 66 20.94 -2.68 45.48
CA MET A 66 21.93 -1.68 45.91
C MET A 66 22.33 -0.68 44.81
N ALA A 67 22.06 -1.01 43.54
CA ALA A 67 22.31 -0.11 42.41
C ALA A 67 21.37 1.10 42.41
N SER A 68 20.13 0.93 42.90
CA SER A 68 19.15 2.01 43.05
C SER A 68 19.68 3.12 43.96
N ASP A 69 20.30 2.78 45.08
CA ASP A 69 20.88 3.75 46.01
C ASP A 69 22.03 4.55 45.37
N LYS A 70 22.86 3.93 44.54
CA LYS A 70 24.00 4.64 43.95
C LYS A 70 23.63 5.51 42.74
N ILE A 71 22.69 5.07 41.89
CA ILE A 71 22.29 5.81 40.68
C ILE A 71 21.28 6.90 41.02
N ILE A 72 20.31 6.61 41.89
CA ILE A 72 19.20 7.55 42.13
C ILE A 72 19.60 8.64 43.14
N LEU A 73 20.57 8.38 44.02
CA LEU A 73 21.07 9.38 44.98
C LEU A 73 22.15 10.30 44.38
N ASP A 74 22.70 9.97 43.22
CA ASP A 74 23.65 10.80 42.48
C ASP A 74 22.94 11.46 41.29
N GLU A 75 22.57 12.74 41.45
CA GLU A 75 21.84 13.50 40.43
C GLU A 75 22.60 13.59 39.10
N ASN A 76 23.93 13.74 39.12
CA ASN A 76 24.72 13.85 37.90
C ASN A 76 24.63 12.55 37.09
N LEU A 77 24.62 11.43 37.79
CA LEU A 77 24.59 10.10 37.18
C LEU A 77 23.18 9.76 36.65
N LEU A 78 22.14 10.10 37.40
CA LEU A 78 20.76 9.98 36.92
C LEU A 78 20.52 10.85 35.68
N THR A 79 21.06 12.07 35.65
CA THR A 79 20.99 12.99 34.51
C THR A 79 21.71 12.41 33.28
N GLN A 80 22.88 11.79 33.45
CA GLN A 80 23.59 11.14 32.34
C GLN A 80 22.79 9.98 31.74
N VAL A 81 22.21 9.11 32.58
CA VAL A 81 21.36 8.00 32.12
C VAL A 81 20.07 8.51 31.47
N HIS A 82 19.45 9.53 32.05
CA HIS A 82 18.23 10.15 31.53
C HIS A 82 18.44 10.77 30.16
N HIS A 83 19.58 11.42 29.92
CA HIS A 83 19.87 12.08 28.63
C HIS A 83 20.24 11.12 27.50
N LEU A 84 20.45 9.83 27.76
CA LEU A 84 20.69 8.84 26.70
C LEU A 84 19.45 8.71 25.79
N PRO A 85 19.56 8.99 24.47
CA PRO A 85 18.43 8.93 23.54
C PRO A 85 17.79 7.54 23.41
N GLN A 86 18.60 6.49 23.54
CA GLN A 86 18.20 5.09 23.51
C GLN A 86 17.37 4.69 24.73
N VAL A 87 17.61 5.28 25.91
CA VAL A 87 16.84 5.00 27.13
C VAL A 87 15.50 5.72 27.04
N LYS A 88 14.40 4.97 27.02
CA LYS A 88 13.03 5.49 26.91
C LYS A 88 12.36 5.62 28.28
N ILE A 89 12.53 4.62 29.15
CA ILE A 89 11.99 4.62 30.51
C ILE A 89 13.05 4.14 31.50
N ILE A 90 13.03 4.72 32.70
CA ILE A 90 13.86 4.34 33.85
C ILE A 90 12.94 3.98 35.00
N TYR A 91 12.93 2.71 35.35
CA TYR A 91 12.15 2.13 36.42
C TYR A 91 12.95 2.09 37.72
N VAL A 92 12.38 2.64 38.79
CA VAL A 92 13.01 2.72 40.11
C VAL A 92 12.07 2.26 41.23
N PRO A 93 12.60 1.75 42.36
CA PRO A 93 11.78 1.34 43.49
C PRO A 93 10.97 2.50 44.08
N ALA A 94 9.71 2.24 44.46
CA ALA A 94 8.77 3.24 44.98
C ALA A 94 9.32 4.11 46.13
N LYS A 95 10.24 3.57 46.94
CA LYS A 95 10.92 4.32 48.03
C LYS A 95 11.68 5.57 47.57
N TYR A 96 12.02 5.69 46.28
CA TYR A 96 12.71 6.86 45.72
C TYR A 96 11.78 7.79 44.93
N GLY A 97 10.50 7.44 44.81
CA GLY A 97 9.55 8.07 43.90
C GLY A 97 9.32 9.57 44.12
N ASN A 98 9.41 10.03 45.37
CA ASN A 98 9.16 11.43 45.74
C ASN A 98 10.42 12.28 45.81
N ARG A 99 11.61 11.73 45.51
CA ARG A 99 12.87 12.50 45.61
C ARG A 99 13.15 13.35 44.39
N HIS A 100 12.67 12.93 43.22
CA HIS A 100 12.95 13.57 41.94
C HIS A 100 11.63 13.98 41.26
N PRO A 101 11.42 15.28 40.95
CA PRO A 101 10.19 15.71 40.33
C PRO A 101 10.04 15.15 38.91
N SER A 102 8.83 14.69 38.57
CA SER A 102 8.50 14.13 37.25
C SER A 102 8.73 15.10 36.09
N HIS A 103 8.65 16.41 36.32
CA HIS A 103 8.95 17.44 35.32
C HIS A 103 10.45 17.58 35.01
N VAL A 104 11.33 17.19 35.94
CA VAL A 104 12.80 17.23 35.75
C VAL A 104 13.29 15.94 35.11
N PHE A 105 12.73 14.80 35.52
CA PHE A 105 13.11 13.47 35.02
C PHE A 105 11.91 12.74 34.38
N PRO A 106 11.46 13.17 33.19
CA PRO A 106 10.26 12.63 32.54
C PRO A 106 10.30 11.13 32.24
N LYS A 107 11.49 10.54 32.05
CA LYS A 107 11.68 9.11 31.80
C LYS A 107 11.56 8.24 33.06
N LEU A 108 11.54 8.83 34.25
CA LEU A 108 11.55 8.11 35.52
C LEU A 108 10.15 7.56 35.86
N ARG A 109 10.07 6.30 36.31
CA ARG A 109 8.84 5.60 36.71
C ARG A 109 9.04 4.81 37.99
N GLN A 110 8.01 4.75 38.82
CA GLN A 110 8.04 4.05 40.11
C GLN A 110 7.52 2.61 40.00
N LEU A 111 8.17 1.68 40.67
CA LEU A 111 7.76 0.29 40.82
C LEU A 111 7.52 -0.06 42.28
N SER A 112 6.34 -0.58 42.58
CA SER A 112 6.07 -1.27 43.84
C SER A 112 6.37 -2.77 43.70
N ASN A 113 6.75 -3.46 44.78
CA ASN A 113 7.14 -4.87 44.72
C ASN A 113 6.03 -5.81 44.18
N GLN A 114 4.77 -5.41 44.23
CA GLN A 114 3.63 -6.16 43.69
C GLN A 114 3.29 -5.83 42.22
N SER A 115 3.93 -4.83 41.59
CA SER A 115 3.54 -4.30 40.27
C SER A 115 4.54 -4.55 39.14
N VAL A 116 5.72 -5.13 39.40
CA VAL A 116 6.75 -5.35 38.36
C VAL A 116 6.25 -6.28 37.24
N SER A 117 5.54 -7.35 37.60
CA SER A 117 4.98 -8.33 36.66
C SER A 117 3.81 -7.80 35.83
N LEU A 118 3.16 -6.71 36.26
CA LEU A 118 1.98 -6.13 35.61
C LEU A 118 2.30 -4.82 34.88
N ARG A 119 3.11 -3.94 35.47
CA ARG A 119 3.36 -2.57 34.99
C ARG A 119 4.36 -2.51 33.84
N ILE A 120 5.45 -3.28 33.88
CA ILE A 120 6.44 -3.31 32.80
C ILE A 120 5.82 -3.80 31.47
N PRO A 121 5.02 -4.90 31.45
CA PRO A 121 4.32 -5.31 30.23
C PRO A 121 3.25 -4.33 29.73
N VAL A 122 2.62 -3.57 30.63
CA VAL A 122 1.63 -2.55 30.26
C VAL A 122 2.34 -1.34 29.64
N ASP A 123 3.40 -0.84 30.24
CA ASP A 123 4.16 0.30 29.73
C ASP A 123 4.90 -0.03 28.42
N LEU A 124 5.43 -1.26 28.27
CA LEU A 124 5.94 -1.81 27.01
C LEU A 124 4.89 -1.73 25.91
N ARG A 125 3.65 -2.14 26.23
CA ARG A 125 2.52 -2.10 25.30
C ARG A 125 2.12 -0.67 24.95
N VAL A 126 2.03 0.23 25.93
CA VAL A 126 1.73 1.65 25.71
C VAL A 126 2.78 2.32 24.81
N HIS A 127 4.06 2.01 25.01
CA HIS A 127 5.14 2.55 24.19
C HIS A 127 5.24 1.91 22.80
N ALA A 128 4.90 0.63 22.67
CA ALA A 128 4.70 -0.01 21.37
C ALA A 128 3.54 0.63 20.61
N GLN A 129 2.42 0.93 21.27
CA GLN A 129 1.27 1.63 20.67
C GLN A 129 1.63 3.04 20.17
N MET A 130 2.58 3.75 20.78
CA MET A 130 3.06 5.05 20.28
C MET A 130 3.83 4.94 18.96
N THR A 131 4.50 3.81 18.71
CA THR A 131 5.23 3.53 17.47
C THR A 131 4.40 2.75 16.45
N ASP A 132 3.41 2.00 16.91
CA ASP A 132 2.54 1.13 16.13
C ASP A 132 1.08 1.59 16.08
N SER A 133 0.82 2.88 16.27
CA SER A 133 -0.54 3.44 16.19
C SER A 133 -1.20 3.05 14.87
N ILE A 134 -2.50 2.74 14.91
CA ILE A 134 -3.25 2.61 13.66
C ILE A 134 -3.33 3.99 13.03
N VAL A 135 -2.79 4.09 11.83
CA VAL A 135 -2.91 5.28 10.99
C VAL A 135 -4.19 5.15 10.18
N PHE A 136 -5.12 6.08 10.39
CA PHE A 136 -6.29 6.25 9.54
C PHE A 136 -5.94 7.11 8.34
N ASN A 137 -6.31 6.65 7.15
CA ASN A 137 -6.33 7.53 5.98
C ASN A 137 -7.54 8.46 6.14
N THR A 138 -7.22 9.72 6.39
CA THR A 138 -8.21 10.81 6.39
C THR A 138 -8.20 11.44 5.02
N PHE A 139 -9.39 11.64 4.44
CA PHE A 139 -9.53 12.31 3.15
C PHE A 139 -9.48 13.82 3.40
N SER A 140 -8.62 14.54 2.67
CA SER A 140 -8.28 15.94 2.99
C SER A 140 -9.45 16.92 2.78
N GLU A 141 -9.42 18.07 3.47
CA GLU A 141 -10.40 19.18 3.37
C GLU A 141 -10.57 19.76 1.95
N LYS A 142 -9.68 19.46 1.01
CA LYS A 142 -9.68 20.05 -0.34
C LYS A 142 -10.19 19.13 -1.44
N SER A 143 -10.46 17.86 -1.16
CA SER A 143 -11.23 17.03 -2.09
C SER A 143 -12.71 17.21 -1.73
N SER A 144 -13.43 17.96 -2.55
CA SER A 144 -14.86 18.27 -2.38
C SER A 144 -15.77 17.05 -2.21
N LEU A 145 -15.26 15.84 -2.43
CA LEU A 145 -15.83 14.54 -2.10
C LEU A 145 -14.73 13.67 -1.49
N SER A 146 -15.08 12.83 -0.51
CA SER A 146 -14.27 11.95 0.35
C SER A 146 -13.28 10.96 -0.35
N MET A 147 -12.45 11.41 -1.28
CA MET A 147 -11.71 10.54 -2.20
C MET A 147 -10.21 10.87 -2.23
N ASN A 148 -9.38 9.84 -2.08
CA ASN A 148 -7.91 9.90 -2.09
C ASN A 148 -7.38 8.75 -2.96
N GLY A 149 -6.55 9.05 -3.95
CA GLY A 149 -6.00 8.08 -4.88
C GLY A 149 -5.03 7.08 -4.23
N ASP A 150 -4.35 7.46 -3.14
CA ASP A 150 -3.54 6.54 -2.32
C ASP A 150 -4.39 5.42 -1.73
N PHE A 151 -5.62 5.77 -1.32
CA PHE A 151 -6.57 4.81 -0.80
C PHE A 151 -7.12 3.93 -1.93
N MET A 152 -7.52 4.52 -3.05
CA MET A 152 -8.04 3.77 -4.19
C MET A 152 -7.03 2.74 -4.70
N HIS A 153 -5.78 3.13 -4.94
CA HIS A 153 -4.75 2.22 -5.42
C HIS A 153 -4.43 1.13 -4.38
N PHE A 154 -4.46 1.46 -3.09
CA PHE A 154 -4.30 0.45 -2.03
C PHE A 154 -5.45 -0.57 -2.02
N GLN A 155 -6.70 -0.12 -2.18
CA GLN A 155 -7.85 -1.02 -2.30
C GLN A 155 -7.69 -1.95 -3.51
N MET A 156 -7.23 -1.41 -4.64
CA MET A 156 -6.99 -2.18 -5.85
C MET A 156 -5.88 -3.20 -5.67
N LEU A 157 -4.79 -2.84 -4.98
CA LEU A 157 -3.72 -3.79 -4.64
C LEU A 157 -4.24 -4.95 -3.80
N ILE A 158 -5.03 -4.67 -2.76
CA ILE A 158 -5.61 -5.71 -1.90
C ILE A 158 -6.64 -6.54 -2.67
N ASP A 159 -7.55 -5.90 -3.43
CA ASP A 159 -8.53 -6.56 -4.29
C ASP A 159 -7.87 -7.51 -5.26
N CYS A 160 -6.79 -7.05 -5.89
CA CYS A 160 -5.95 -7.91 -6.69
C CYS A 160 -5.51 -9.07 -5.81
N ILE A 161 -4.69 -8.88 -4.78
CA ILE A 161 -4.13 -9.99 -3.96
C ILE A 161 -5.16 -11.03 -3.52
N ILE A 162 -6.40 -10.65 -3.19
CA ILE A 162 -7.43 -11.56 -2.67
C ILE A 162 -8.43 -12.09 -3.70
N ASP A 163 -8.55 -11.47 -4.88
CA ASP A 163 -9.50 -11.91 -5.90
C ASP A 163 -9.19 -13.35 -6.28
N ASP A 164 -10.17 -14.24 -6.16
CA ASP A 164 -10.01 -15.67 -6.39
C ASP A 164 -9.47 -15.92 -7.81
N HIS A 165 -9.83 -15.13 -8.82
CA HIS A 165 -9.30 -15.28 -10.19
C HIS A 165 -7.83 -14.80 -10.31
N PHE A 166 -7.40 -13.87 -9.47
CA PHE A 166 -6.04 -13.30 -9.44
C PHE A 166 -5.07 -14.08 -8.56
N SER A 167 -5.53 -14.47 -7.36
CA SER A 167 -4.80 -15.30 -6.40
C SER A 167 -4.33 -16.59 -7.06
N LEU A 168 -5.18 -17.16 -7.93
CA LEU A 168 -4.87 -18.32 -8.77
C LEU A 168 -3.71 -17.99 -9.72
N LYS A 169 -3.79 -16.95 -10.56
CA LYS A 169 -2.71 -16.52 -11.48
C LYS A 169 -1.38 -16.17 -10.79
N LEU A 170 -1.45 -15.64 -9.57
CA LEU A 170 -0.27 -15.26 -8.76
C LEU A 170 0.47 -16.45 -8.15
N LEU A 171 -0.28 -17.49 -7.81
CA LEU A 171 0.26 -18.75 -7.29
C LEU A 171 1.01 -19.55 -8.38
N ASP A 172 0.93 -19.11 -9.64
CA ASP A 172 1.49 -19.83 -10.80
C ASP A 172 2.77 -19.26 -11.31
N ASN A 173 2.96 -17.97 -11.07
CA ASN A 173 4.26 -17.34 -11.24
C ASN A 173 5.31 -17.95 -10.29
N TYR A 174 4.89 -18.72 -9.28
CA TYR A 174 5.78 -19.39 -8.34
C TYR A 174 5.20 -20.73 -7.89
N SER A 175 5.57 -21.81 -8.58
CA SER A 175 5.23 -23.16 -8.16
C SER A 175 5.39 -23.38 -6.66
N THR A 176 4.24 -23.72 -6.07
CA THR A 176 3.91 -24.06 -4.68
C THR A 176 4.06 -22.90 -3.70
N PHE A 177 3.02 -22.68 -2.90
CA PHE A 177 3.03 -21.92 -1.64
C PHE A 177 4.38 -21.90 -0.89
N ASP A 178 5.14 -23.00 -0.95
CA ASP A 178 6.49 -23.14 -0.39
C ASP A 178 7.50 -22.11 -0.89
N LYS A 179 7.48 -21.70 -2.17
CA LYS A 179 8.39 -20.66 -2.69
C LYS A 179 8.07 -19.28 -2.13
N SER A 180 6.79 -18.90 -2.13
CA SER A 180 6.34 -17.62 -1.58
C SER A 180 6.60 -17.56 -0.06
N LYS A 181 6.33 -18.66 0.66
CA LYS A 181 6.68 -18.82 2.07
C LYS A 181 8.19 -18.74 2.27
N LYS A 182 9.00 -19.38 1.42
CA LYS A 182 10.47 -19.33 1.51
C LYS A 182 11.02 -17.93 1.30
N GLU A 183 10.58 -17.22 0.25
CA GLU A 183 10.94 -15.81 -0.01
C GLU A 183 10.61 -14.93 1.20
N PHE A 184 9.44 -15.14 1.80
CA PHE A 184 9.03 -14.49 3.03
C PHE A 184 9.96 -14.76 4.20
N ILE A 185 10.32 -16.03 4.45
CA ILE A 185 11.23 -16.40 5.54
C ILE A 185 12.61 -15.79 5.33
N GLU A 186 13.18 -15.90 4.14
CA GLU A 186 14.49 -15.34 3.82
C GLU A 186 14.51 -13.82 4.01
N THR A 187 13.44 -13.13 3.58
CA THR A 187 13.27 -11.69 3.78
C THR A 187 13.19 -11.34 5.27
N CYS A 188 12.40 -12.08 6.04
CA CYS A 188 12.28 -11.84 7.49
C CYS A 188 13.60 -12.09 8.22
N GLN A 189 14.35 -13.12 7.83
CA GLN A 189 15.67 -13.43 8.38
C GLN A 189 16.68 -12.31 8.10
N GLU A 190 16.67 -11.74 6.90
CA GLU A 190 17.56 -10.61 6.56
C GLU A 190 17.20 -9.35 7.33
N ILE A 191 15.90 -9.02 7.46
CA ILE A 191 15.43 -7.87 8.25
C ILE A 191 15.84 -8.01 9.71
N TYR A 192 15.67 -9.20 10.29
CA TYR A 192 15.94 -9.47 11.70
C TYR A 192 17.29 -10.17 11.96
N LYS A 193 18.27 -10.06 11.05
CA LYS A 193 19.56 -10.75 11.15
C LYS A 193 20.32 -10.53 12.46
N ASN A 194 20.10 -9.38 13.10
CA ASN A 194 20.72 -9.01 14.37
C ASN A 194 19.84 -9.29 15.62
N ASN A 195 18.62 -9.80 15.44
CA ASN A 195 17.68 -10.07 16.53
C ASN A 195 17.46 -11.58 16.73
N ARG A 196 18.23 -12.17 17.65
CA ARG A 196 18.20 -13.62 17.92
C ARG A 196 16.84 -14.11 18.39
N THR A 197 16.13 -13.34 19.20
CA THR A 197 14.81 -13.73 19.73
C THR A 197 13.78 -13.84 18.61
N THR A 198 13.77 -12.86 17.69
CA THR A 198 12.87 -12.88 16.54
C THR A 198 13.24 -13.97 15.54
N LEU A 199 14.53 -14.24 15.32
CA LEU A 199 14.99 -15.33 14.45
C LEU A 199 14.49 -16.71 14.90
N ILE A 200 14.43 -16.97 16.21
CA ILE A 200 13.87 -18.21 16.75
C ILE A 200 12.36 -18.32 16.40
N LYS A 201 11.60 -17.23 16.55
CA LYS A 201 10.18 -17.20 16.16
C LYS A 201 9.99 -17.38 14.64
N ILE A 202 10.91 -16.85 13.83
CA ILE A 202 10.88 -17.03 12.37
C ILE A 202 11.12 -18.50 12.00
N GLU A 203 12.06 -19.17 12.67
CA GLU A 203 12.33 -20.60 12.48
C GLU A 203 11.13 -21.47 12.93
N GLU A 204 10.49 -21.11 14.04
CA GLU A 204 9.25 -21.74 14.49
C GLU A 204 8.15 -21.60 13.44
N PHE A 205 7.92 -20.39 12.92
CA PHE A 205 6.96 -20.15 11.84
C PHE A 205 7.31 -20.99 10.60
N ALA A 206 8.56 -20.99 10.16
CA ALA A 206 9.00 -21.72 8.98
C ALA A 206 8.60 -23.21 9.06
N ASN A 207 8.79 -23.81 10.23
CA ASN A 207 8.55 -25.24 10.47
C ASN A 207 7.08 -25.59 10.76
N THR A 208 6.31 -24.68 11.35
CA THR A 208 4.98 -24.99 11.90
C THR A 208 3.81 -24.32 11.19
N TYR A 209 4.07 -23.29 10.38
CA TYR A 209 3.01 -22.52 9.72
C TYR A 209 2.22 -23.36 8.72
N LYS A 210 0.89 -23.25 8.81
CA LYS A 210 -0.10 -23.76 7.88
C LYS A 210 -1.16 -22.67 7.61
N PRO A 211 -1.82 -22.66 6.44
CA PRO A 211 -2.84 -21.66 6.10
C PRO A 211 -3.93 -21.48 7.16
N GLU A 212 -4.38 -22.57 7.79
CA GLU A 212 -5.44 -22.52 8.81
C GLU A 212 -5.02 -21.82 10.10
N LYS A 213 -3.72 -21.58 10.29
CA LYS A 213 -3.14 -20.86 11.44
C LYS A 213 -2.80 -19.40 11.13
N ALA A 214 -3.20 -18.86 9.98
CA ALA A 214 -2.92 -17.47 9.63
C ALA A 214 -3.41 -16.48 10.70
N LEU A 215 -4.69 -16.59 11.11
CA LEU A 215 -5.28 -15.76 12.17
C LEU A 215 -4.51 -15.85 13.50
N TYR A 216 -4.10 -17.07 13.87
CA TYR A 216 -3.31 -17.31 15.08
C TYR A 216 -1.95 -16.60 15.04
N TRP A 217 -1.22 -16.72 13.92
CA TRP A 217 0.10 -16.09 13.77
C TRP A 217 0.01 -14.56 13.65
N TYR A 218 -1.08 -14.04 13.09
CA TYR A 218 -1.32 -12.60 13.01
C TYR A 218 -1.64 -11.99 14.38
N THR A 219 -2.46 -12.67 15.18
CA THR A 219 -2.88 -12.17 16.51
C THR A 219 -1.79 -12.36 17.57
N GLN A 220 -0.87 -13.30 17.37
CA GLN A 220 0.31 -13.44 18.21
C GLN A 220 1.21 -12.19 18.10
N ASP A 221 1.72 -11.71 19.25
CA ASP A 221 2.76 -10.67 19.31
C ASP A 221 4.08 -11.19 18.71
N SER A 222 4.19 -11.04 17.40
CA SER A 222 5.20 -11.66 16.55
C SER A 222 5.65 -10.74 15.41
N PHE A 223 6.72 -11.14 14.75
CA PHE A 223 7.26 -10.42 13.60
C PHE A 223 6.26 -10.29 12.44
N VAL A 224 5.31 -11.22 12.33
CA VAL A 224 4.29 -11.24 11.26
C VAL A 224 3.39 -10.01 11.38
N TYR A 225 2.80 -9.80 12.56
CA TYR A 225 1.96 -8.63 12.84
C TYR A 225 2.70 -7.32 12.61
N MET A 226 3.91 -7.20 13.18
CA MET A 226 4.70 -5.97 13.16
C MET A 226 5.11 -5.59 11.72
N LEU A 227 5.68 -6.54 10.98
CA LEU A 227 6.13 -6.29 9.61
C LEU A 227 4.96 -6.06 8.65
N LEU A 228 3.88 -6.84 8.75
CA LEU A 228 2.73 -6.68 7.86
C LEU A 228 2.06 -5.34 8.06
N ASN A 229 1.72 -4.98 9.30
CA ASN A 229 1.10 -3.70 9.60
C ASN A 229 2.05 -2.54 9.31
N GLY A 230 3.35 -2.68 9.59
CA GLY A 230 4.37 -1.70 9.22
C GLY A 230 4.43 -1.47 7.70
N ALA A 231 4.44 -2.54 6.91
CA ALA A 231 4.43 -2.48 5.45
C ALA A 231 3.17 -1.80 4.91
N MET A 232 2.00 -2.16 5.46
CA MET A 232 0.71 -1.56 5.08
C MET A 232 0.64 -0.06 5.43
N ARG A 233 1.08 0.35 6.63
CA ARG A 233 1.12 1.77 7.05
C ARG A 233 2.04 2.61 6.17
N THR A 234 3.19 2.06 5.80
CA THR A 234 4.21 2.76 5.00
C THR A 234 4.01 2.59 3.50
N ASN A 235 2.95 1.90 3.06
CA ASN A 235 2.70 1.57 1.66
C ASN A 235 3.89 0.85 1.00
N ASN A 236 4.60 -0.01 1.74
CA ASN A 236 5.72 -0.78 1.22
C ASN A 236 5.20 -1.93 0.36
N ILE A 237 4.93 -1.65 -0.92
CA ILE A 237 4.33 -2.58 -1.87
C ILE A 237 5.14 -3.87 -1.98
N ARG A 238 6.48 -3.78 -1.99
CA ARG A 238 7.36 -4.95 -2.05
C ARG A 238 7.13 -5.89 -0.87
N LEU A 239 7.11 -5.38 0.36
CA LEU A 239 6.83 -6.20 1.54
C LEU A 239 5.40 -6.74 1.52
N ILE A 240 4.41 -5.94 1.11
CA ILE A 240 3.02 -6.40 0.97
C ILE A 240 2.94 -7.60 0.00
N LEU A 241 3.64 -7.52 -1.14
CA LEU A 241 3.71 -8.61 -2.12
C LEU A 241 4.47 -9.83 -1.56
N ILE A 242 5.48 -9.67 -0.71
CA ILE A 242 6.14 -10.80 -0.04
C ILE A 242 5.17 -11.48 0.95
N PHE A 243 4.33 -10.70 1.62
CA PHE A 243 3.27 -11.18 2.52
C PHE A 243 2.01 -11.70 1.79
N ARG A 244 1.97 -11.68 0.45
CA ARG A 244 0.78 -12.03 -0.35
C ARG A 244 0.11 -13.34 0.07
N PHE A 245 0.88 -14.41 0.26
CA PHE A 245 0.33 -15.73 0.61
C PHE A 245 -0.35 -15.68 1.98
N PHE A 246 0.28 -14.97 2.94
CA PHE A 246 -0.27 -14.80 4.27
C PHE A 246 -1.52 -13.91 4.26
N ILE A 247 -1.56 -12.86 3.43
CA ILE A 247 -2.74 -12.00 3.25
C ILE A 247 -3.91 -12.81 2.66
N ILE A 248 -3.64 -13.69 1.69
CA ILE A 248 -4.65 -14.60 1.11
C ILE A 248 -5.17 -15.56 2.18
N ASP A 249 -4.29 -16.21 2.95
CA ASP A 249 -4.68 -17.13 4.02
C ASP A 249 -5.52 -16.40 5.10
N MET A 250 -5.14 -15.17 5.47
CA MET A 250 -5.91 -14.31 6.37
C MET A 250 -7.30 -13.98 5.81
N TYR A 251 -7.37 -13.61 4.53
CA TYR A 251 -8.63 -13.32 3.85
C TYR A 251 -9.57 -14.54 3.84
N GLN A 252 -9.06 -15.71 3.45
CA GLN A 252 -9.82 -16.97 3.46
C GLN A 252 -10.27 -17.34 4.87
N GLY A 253 -9.38 -17.17 5.86
CA GLY A 253 -9.67 -17.39 7.27
C GLY A 253 -10.64 -16.36 7.86
N LEU A 254 -10.82 -15.17 7.29
CA LEU A 254 -11.88 -14.26 7.70
C LEU A 254 -13.20 -14.60 7.02
N LYS A 255 -13.15 -14.85 5.70
CA LYS A 255 -14.31 -15.17 4.86
C LYS A 255 -15.06 -16.40 5.37
N LYS A 256 -14.34 -17.46 5.78
CA LYS A 256 -14.95 -18.68 6.32
C LYS A 256 -15.66 -18.45 7.66
N GLN A 257 -15.31 -17.40 8.40
CA GLN A 257 -15.83 -17.09 9.73
C GLN A 257 -16.89 -15.99 9.67
N CYS A 258 -17.12 -15.35 8.52
CA CYS A 258 -18.15 -14.34 8.35
C CYS A 258 -19.58 -14.87 8.53
N ASP A 259 -19.80 -16.16 8.26
CA ASP A 259 -21.11 -16.80 8.42
C ASP A 259 -21.41 -17.14 9.90
N GLU A 260 -20.42 -17.07 10.79
CA GLU A 260 -20.60 -17.27 12.22
C GLU A 260 -21.13 -15.98 12.89
N PRO A 261 -22.16 -16.07 13.76
CA PRO A 261 -22.66 -14.90 14.45
C PRO A 261 -21.58 -14.32 15.38
N ILE A 262 -21.39 -12.99 15.32
CA ILE A 262 -20.37 -12.29 16.12
C ILE A 262 -20.56 -12.51 17.62
N ILE A 263 -21.81 -12.70 18.07
CA ILE A 263 -22.20 -13.01 19.45
C ILE A 263 -23.20 -14.18 19.44
N SER A 264 -23.11 -15.10 20.40
CA SER A 264 -24.13 -16.15 20.59
C SER A 264 -25.49 -15.54 20.94
N GLU A 265 -26.53 -15.86 20.17
CA GLU A 265 -27.90 -15.34 20.36
C GLU A 265 -28.39 -15.54 21.80
N ASN A 266 -28.53 -14.46 22.56
CA ASN A 266 -29.53 -14.39 23.62
C ASN A 266 -30.77 -13.70 23.02
N GLN A 267 -31.86 -14.46 22.94
CA GLN A 267 -33.19 -13.98 22.60
C GLN A 267 -33.63 -12.95 23.64
N ASP A 268 -33.80 -11.67 23.25
CA ASP A 268 -34.89 -10.79 23.74
C ASP A 268 -34.80 -9.31 23.29
N ASP A 269 -33.77 -8.86 22.57
CA ASP A 269 -33.76 -7.48 22.05
C ASP A 269 -34.25 -7.40 20.60
N LEU A 270 -35.28 -6.58 20.38
CA LEU A 270 -35.93 -6.41 19.07
C LEU A 270 -34.97 -5.86 17.98
N PHE A 271 -33.84 -5.25 18.37
CA PHE A 271 -32.76 -4.77 17.48
C PHE A 271 -31.43 -4.60 18.27
N PRO A 272 -30.57 -5.63 18.45
CA PRO A 272 -29.28 -5.43 19.10
C PRO A 272 -28.31 -4.65 18.19
N THR A 273 -27.81 -3.52 18.67
CA THR A 273 -26.70 -2.78 18.04
C THR A 273 -25.37 -3.32 18.59
N TYR A 274 -24.42 -3.64 17.71
CA TYR A 274 -23.15 -4.23 18.15
C TYR A 274 -22.04 -3.18 18.12
N TYR A 275 -21.22 -3.18 19.17
CA TYR A 275 -20.03 -2.36 19.28
C TYR A 275 -18.82 -3.24 19.52
N VAL A 276 -17.74 -2.94 18.79
CA VAL A 276 -16.42 -3.48 19.06
C VAL A 276 -15.45 -2.34 19.38
N TYR A 277 -14.48 -2.62 20.24
CA TYR A 277 -13.67 -1.62 20.89
C TYR A 277 -12.19 -1.86 20.63
N ARG A 278 -11.45 -0.78 20.36
CA ARG A 278 -9.99 -0.80 20.37
C ARG A 278 -9.48 0.44 21.04
N ALA A 279 -8.64 0.27 22.04
CA ALA A 279 -7.95 1.40 22.64
C ALA A 279 -6.51 1.51 22.12
N GLN A 280 -6.05 2.74 21.91
CA GLN A 280 -4.69 3.03 21.49
C GLN A 280 -4.23 4.42 21.94
N ILE A 281 -2.91 4.59 22.03
CA ILE A 281 -2.29 5.91 22.10
C ILE A 281 -2.17 6.48 20.68
N MET A 282 -2.63 7.71 20.48
CA MET A 282 -2.65 8.40 19.19
C MET A 282 -1.95 9.75 19.29
N SER A 283 -1.29 10.22 18.22
CA SER A 283 -0.75 11.58 18.21
C SER A 283 -1.85 12.64 18.14
N LYS A 284 -1.61 13.85 18.65
CA LYS A 284 -2.57 14.96 18.54
C LYS A 284 -2.86 15.30 17.08
N ASP A 285 -1.87 15.21 16.20
CA ASP A 285 -2.03 15.48 14.77
C ASP A 285 -2.92 14.44 14.07
N GLU A 286 -2.84 13.16 14.46
CA GLU A 286 -3.76 12.12 13.99
C GLU A 286 -5.19 12.35 14.51
N LEU A 287 -5.33 12.70 15.79
CA LEU A 287 -6.64 13.01 16.37
C LEU A 287 -7.28 14.23 15.69
N ASP A 288 -6.51 15.29 15.45
CA ASP A 288 -6.99 16.50 14.78
C ASP A 288 -7.39 16.22 13.33
N ARG A 289 -6.67 15.33 12.64
CA ARG A 289 -7.06 14.83 11.31
C ARG A 289 -8.39 14.07 11.36
N LEU A 290 -8.57 13.15 12.30
CA LEU A 290 -9.85 12.45 12.48
C LEU A 290 -10.99 13.41 12.80
N ARG A 291 -10.73 14.43 13.62
CA ARG A 291 -11.71 15.46 13.99
C ARG A 291 -12.17 16.28 12.78
N LYS A 292 -11.26 16.59 11.87
CA LYS A 292 -11.58 17.26 10.59
C LYS A 292 -12.38 16.36 9.65
N SER A 293 -12.24 15.04 9.78
CA SER A 293 -13.01 14.04 9.03
C SER A 293 -14.35 13.65 9.67
N LEU A 294 -14.87 14.43 10.63
CA LEU A 294 -16.20 14.17 11.21
C LEU A 294 -17.28 14.15 10.12
N GLY A 295 -18.09 13.09 10.09
CA GLY A 295 -19.10 12.84 9.06
C GLY A 295 -18.56 12.26 7.75
N GLN A 296 -17.24 12.27 7.54
CA GLN A 296 -16.60 11.72 6.35
C GLN A 296 -16.34 10.22 6.49
N ILE A 297 -16.12 9.56 5.34
CA ILE A 297 -15.60 8.20 5.28
C ILE A 297 -14.11 8.26 5.67
N ILE A 298 -13.58 7.23 6.31
CA ILE A 298 -12.17 6.98 6.56
C ILE A 298 -11.89 5.52 6.25
N SER A 299 -10.62 5.20 6.02
CA SER A 299 -10.19 3.83 5.80
C SER A 299 -8.89 3.53 6.50
N MET A 300 -8.60 2.25 6.64
CA MET A 300 -7.36 1.74 7.21
C MET A 300 -6.61 0.90 6.20
N LYS A 301 -5.29 1.05 6.16
CA LYS A 301 -4.41 0.17 5.37
C LYS A 301 -4.10 -1.14 6.08
N SER A 302 -4.13 -1.16 7.41
CA SER A 302 -3.84 -2.36 8.21
C SER A 302 -5.13 -3.10 8.58
N PHE A 303 -5.00 -4.36 9.00
CA PHE A 303 -6.12 -5.03 9.66
C PHE A 303 -6.40 -4.34 11.00
N LEU A 304 -7.66 -4.33 11.40
CA LEU A 304 -8.08 -3.78 12.69
C LEU A 304 -8.53 -4.93 13.58
N SER A 305 -7.70 -5.26 14.56
CA SER A 305 -8.09 -6.11 15.69
C SER A 305 -8.84 -5.28 16.73
N THR A 306 -9.97 -5.78 17.18
CA THR A 306 -10.87 -5.16 18.17
C THR A 306 -11.37 -6.21 19.16
N SER A 307 -11.82 -5.75 20.32
CA SER A 307 -12.42 -6.58 21.36
C SER A 307 -13.92 -6.32 21.46
N LEU A 308 -14.72 -7.36 21.74
CA LEU A 308 -16.10 -7.20 22.20
C LEU A 308 -16.18 -6.62 23.62
N ASN A 309 -15.11 -6.75 24.41
CA ASN A 309 -15.05 -6.27 25.79
C ASN A 309 -14.40 -4.87 25.87
N GLN A 310 -15.23 -3.86 26.16
CA GLN A 310 -14.77 -2.48 26.32
C GLN A 310 -13.78 -2.29 27.48
N GLU A 311 -13.99 -2.98 28.60
CA GLU A 311 -13.12 -2.86 29.77
C GLU A 311 -11.73 -3.45 29.49
N LEU A 312 -11.69 -4.57 28.78
CA LEU A 312 -10.45 -5.18 28.31
C LEU A 312 -9.71 -4.26 27.33
N ALA A 313 -10.43 -3.65 26.39
CA ALA A 313 -9.83 -2.68 25.48
C ALA A 313 -9.24 -1.47 26.25
N LEU A 314 -9.97 -0.91 27.21
CA LEU A 314 -9.49 0.21 28.04
C LEU A 314 -8.31 -0.19 28.94
N PHE A 315 -8.28 -1.44 29.42
CA PHE A 315 -7.15 -1.97 30.19
C PHE A 315 -5.84 -1.88 29.39
N PHE A 316 -5.88 -2.04 28.07
CA PHE A 316 -4.71 -1.91 27.20
C PHE A 316 -4.15 -0.48 27.06
N LEU A 317 -4.82 0.57 27.54
CA LEU A 317 -4.27 1.93 27.58
C LEU A 317 -3.28 2.17 28.73
N GLY A 318 -3.28 1.31 29.76
CA GLY A 318 -2.48 1.52 30.97
C GLY A 318 -2.86 2.78 31.78
N GLU A 319 -2.05 3.11 32.79
CA GLU A 319 -2.18 4.38 33.54
C GLU A 319 -1.62 5.53 32.69
N VAL A 320 -2.48 6.41 32.20
CA VAL A 320 -2.07 7.58 31.41
C VAL A 320 -1.58 8.68 32.34
N ASP A 321 -0.26 8.87 32.41
CA ASP A 321 0.36 9.98 33.16
C ASP A 321 0.12 11.33 32.46
N GLU A 322 -0.64 12.22 33.12
CA GLU A 322 -0.86 13.61 32.66
C GLU A 322 0.44 14.43 32.53
N GLY A 323 1.51 14.00 33.21
CA GLY A 323 2.76 14.76 33.33
C GLY A 323 3.73 14.62 32.16
N ASN A 324 3.51 13.69 31.22
CA ASN A 324 4.49 13.42 30.18
C ASN A 324 3.85 12.97 28.87
N GLN A 325 3.21 13.89 28.13
CA GLN A 325 2.82 13.72 26.73
C GLN A 325 2.23 15.03 26.15
N SER A 326 3.07 15.96 25.69
CA SER A 326 2.55 17.15 24.99
C SER A 326 1.96 16.83 23.62
N SER A 327 2.27 15.66 23.04
CA SER A 327 1.97 15.35 21.63
C SER A 327 1.16 14.07 21.38
N PHE A 328 0.87 13.26 22.41
CA PHE A 328 0.04 12.04 22.28
C PHE A 328 -1.14 12.06 23.26
N VAL A 329 -2.18 11.31 22.94
CA VAL A 329 -3.44 11.25 23.68
C VAL A 329 -3.98 9.81 23.70
N PRO A 330 -4.56 9.35 24.82
CA PRO A 330 -5.27 8.09 24.87
C PRO A 330 -6.59 8.18 24.11
N THR A 331 -6.88 7.16 23.30
CA THR A 331 -8.07 7.13 22.45
C THR A 331 -8.71 5.75 22.48
N LEU A 332 -10.01 5.70 22.75
CA LEU A 332 -10.86 4.53 22.57
C LEU A 332 -11.65 4.69 21.27
N ILE A 333 -11.47 3.76 20.36
CA ILE A 333 -12.23 3.62 19.12
C ILE A 333 -13.36 2.65 19.39
N GLN A 334 -14.59 3.06 19.09
CA GLN A 334 -15.78 2.22 19.14
C GLN A 334 -16.38 2.14 17.75
N VAL A 335 -16.48 0.93 17.21
CA VAL A 335 -17.03 0.68 15.87
C VAL A 335 -18.42 0.11 16.03
N HIS A 336 -19.41 0.83 15.50
CA HIS A 336 -20.79 0.41 15.39
C HIS A 336 -20.95 -0.51 14.17
N LEU A 337 -21.54 -1.69 14.40
CA LEU A 337 -21.88 -2.69 13.39
C LEU A 337 -23.40 -2.81 13.30
N ASP A 338 -23.93 -2.48 12.13
CA ASP A 338 -25.36 -2.54 11.84
C ASP A 338 -25.75 -3.95 11.35
N ARG A 339 -26.87 -4.52 11.82
CA ARG A 339 -27.29 -5.89 11.49
C ARG A 339 -27.53 -6.07 9.99
N ASP A 340 -28.03 -5.05 9.31
CA ASP A 340 -28.22 -5.04 7.85
C ASP A 340 -26.89 -4.99 7.08
N ASN A 341 -25.78 -4.66 7.75
CA ASN A 341 -24.41 -4.65 7.23
C ASN A 341 -23.55 -5.84 7.72
N ILE A 342 -24.10 -6.77 8.52
CA ILE A 342 -23.38 -7.98 8.98
C ILE A 342 -23.20 -9.00 7.85
N CYS A 343 -23.97 -8.89 6.75
CA CYS A 343 -23.78 -9.73 5.58
C CYS A 343 -22.64 -9.21 4.69
N CYS A 344 -21.47 -9.81 4.90
CA CYS A 344 -20.46 -10.20 3.89
C CYS A 344 -20.18 -9.19 2.77
N ASP A 345 -19.48 -8.09 3.08
CA ASP A 345 -18.55 -7.54 2.07
C ASP A 345 -17.49 -8.63 1.82
N TYR A 346 -17.74 -9.50 0.85
CA TYR A 346 -16.86 -10.62 0.54
C TYR A 346 -15.46 -10.16 0.13
N ASN A 347 -15.27 -8.89 -0.25
CA ASN A 347 -13.95 -8.34 -0.55
C ASN A 347 -13.28 -7.77 0.71
N ARG A 348 -14.03 -7.32 1.71
CA ARG A 348 -13.52 -6.84 3.01
C ARG A 348 -14.23 -7.51 4.18
N PRO A 349 -14.01 -8.82 4.37
CA PRO A 349 -14.64 -9.56 5.46
C PRO A 349 -14.17 -9.05 6.82
N PHE A 350 -15.04 -9.15 7.81
CA PHE A 350 -14.69 -9.06 9.22
C PHE A 350 -15.43 -10.16 9.96
N ALA A 351 -14.83 -10.70 11.01
CA ALA A 351 -15.40 -11.83 11.72
C ALA A 351 -14.94 -11.85 13.18
N ASN A 352 -15.73 -12.53 14.03
CA ASN A 352 -15.25 -12.97 15.32
C ASN A 352 -14.24 -14.10 15.10
N ILE A 353 -13.00 -13.87 15.50
CA ILE A 353 -11.88 -14.80 15.31
C ILE A 353 -11.41 -15.43 16.62
N THR A 354 -12.17 -15.28 17.71
CA THR A 354 -11.79 -15.73 19.06
C THR A 354 -11.26 -17.17 19.07
N ALA A 355 -11.99 -18.10 18.43
CA ALA A 355 -11.61 -19.52 18.37
C ALA A 355 -10.31 -19.79 17.58
N HIS A 356 -9.84 -18.82 16.80
CA HIS A 356 -8.66 -18.91 15.94
C HIS A 356 -7.55 -17.92 16.32
N SER A 357 -7.77 -17.07 17.33
CA SER A 357 -6.81 -16.12 17.86
C SER A 357 -5.80 -16.81 18.78
N TYR A 358 -4.59 -16.27 18.87
CA TYR A 358 -3.61 -16.64 19.90
C TYR A 358 -4.16 -16.42 21.32
N PHE A 359 -5.10 -15.48 21.50
CA PHE A 359 -5.70 -15.11 22.77
C PHE A 359 -7.08 -15.73 23.00
N SER A 360 -7.37 -16.89 22.40
CA SER A 360 -8.70 -17.53 22.40
C SER A 360 -9.37 -17.72 23.77
N GLU A 361 -8.59 -17.79 24.85
CA GLU A 361 -9.08 -17.95 26.23
C GLU A 361 -9.23 -16.61 26.99
N ALA A 362 -8.65 -15.53 26.47
CA ALA A 362 -8.48 -14.27 27.19
C ALA A 362 -9.21 -13.08 26.53
N GLU A 363 -9.49 -13.15 25.23
CA GLU A 363 -10.07 -12.05 24.47
C GLU A 363 -11.09 -12.52 23.45
N GLU A 364 -12.26 -11.89 23.46
CA GLU A 364 -13.26 -12.03 22.40
C GLU A 364 -12.91 -11.08 21.24
N GLU A 365 -12.08 -11.58 20.32
CA GLU A 365 -11.46 -10.77 19.28
C GLU A 365 -12.28 -10.76 17.98
N VAL A 366 -12.57 -9.56 17.47
CA VAL A 366 -13.15 -9.31 16.15
C VAL A 366 -12.10 -8.63 15.28
N LEU A 367 -11.81 -9.24 14.13
CA LEU A 367 -10.79 -8.75 13.20
C LEU A 367 -11.42 -8.28 11.90
N PHE A 368 -11.06 -7.07 11.46
CA PHE A 368 -11.45 -6.49 10.19
C PHE A 368 -10.34 -6.63 9.16
N MET A 369 -10.70 -7.06 7.94
CA MET A 369 -9.78 -7.12 6.80
C MET A 369 -9.19 -5.74 6.51
N SER A 370 -7.91 -5.73 6.13
CA SER A 370 -7.23 -4.57 5.57
C SER A 370 -8.08 -3.92 4.48
N GLY A 371 -8.18 -2.60 4.51
CA GLY A 371 -8.97 -1.84 3.56
C GLY A 371 -10.44 -1.64 3.94
N SER A 372 -10.87 -2.11 5.12
CA SER A 372 -12.18 -1.81 5.68
C SER A 372 -12.41 -0.29 5.82
N CYS A 373 -13.66 0.13 5.62
CA CYS A 373 -14.05 1.53 5.61
C CYS A 373 -15.10 1.86 6.66
N PHE A 374 -15.01 3.09 7.18
CA PHE A 374 -15.78 3.54 8.32
C PHE A 374 -16.22 4.98 8.14
N ARG A 375 -17.36 5.39 8.69
CA ARG A 375 -17.72 6.80 8.83
C ARG A 375 -17.37 7.28 10.22
N VAL A 376 -16.74 8.45 10.34
CA VAL A 376 -16.53 9.08 11.66
C VAL A 376 -17.85 9.72 12.09
N VAL A 377 -18.48 9.17 13.12
CA VAL A 377 -19.82 9.58 13.57
C VAL A 377 -19.72 10.66 14.63
N GLU A 378 -18.88 10.44 15.64
CA GLU A 378 -18.80 11.31 16.82
C GLU A 378 -17.40 11.23 17.42
N MET A 379 -16.93 12.34 18.00
CA MET A 379 -15.73 12.38 18.82
C MET A 379 -16.01 13.15 20.11
N ARG A 380 -15.74 12.54 21.26
CA ARG A 380 -15.93 13.15 22.59
C ARG A 380 -14.74 12.87 23.50
N ARG A 381 -14.49 13.74 24.48
CA ARG A 381 -13.42 13.55 25.48
C ARG A 381 -14.05 13.29 26.83
N SER A 382 -13.60 12.26 27.54
CA SER A 382 -14.07 11.94 28.89
C SER A 382 -13.36 12.76 29.96
N ASP A 383 -13.93 12.75 31.17
CA ASP A 383 -13.36 13.40 32.35
C ASP A 383 -11.99 12.81 32.75
N LYS A 384 -11.73 11.56 32.36
CA LYS A 384 -10.43 10.87 32.55
C LYS A 384 -9.41 11.21 31.45
N GLY A 385 -9.72 12.17 30.58
CA GLY A 385 -8.84 12.62 29.50
C GLY A 385 -8.79 11.71 28.26
N ILE A 386 -9.60 10.65 28.20
CA ILE A 386 -9.64 9.68 27.09
C ILE A 386 -10.56 10.21 25.98
N TRP A 387 -10.08 10.18 24.74
CA TRP A 387 -10.91 10.48 23.57
C TRP A 387 -11.68 9.24 23.13
N TYR A 388 -12.99 9.38 22.94
CA TYR A 388 -13.86 8.37 22.36
C TYR A 388 -14.12 8.76 20.91
N VAL A 389 -13.81 7.86 19.98
CA VAL A 389 -14.03 8.03 18.54
C VAL A 389 -15.05 6.98 18.10
N SER A 390 -16.25 7.43 17.77
CA SER A 390 -17.33 6.59 17.26
C SER A 390 -17.22 6.46 15.75
N LEU A 391 -17.09 5.23 15.27
CA LEU A 391 -17.05 4.87 13.87
C LEU A 391 -18.28 4.02 13.52
N ALA A 392 -18.81 4.15 12.31
CA ALA A 392 -19.79 3.22 11.76
C ALA A 392 -19.17 2.42 10.62
N LYS A 393 -19.21 1.08 10.67
CA LYS A 393 -18.73 0.24 9.56
C LYS A 393 -19.58 0.51 8.32
N LEU A 394 -18.91 0.68 7.19
CA LEU A 394 -19.55 0.83 5.87
C LEU A 394 -19.26 -0.41 5.03
N ASN A 395 -20.28 -0.88 4.31
CA ASN A 395 -20.09 -1.81 3.19
C ASN A 395 -19.96 -0.96 1.94
N LEU A 396 -18.73 -0.79 1.48
CA LEU A 396 -18.50 -0.30 0.13
C LEU A 396 -18.76 -1.51 -0.78
N PHE A 397 -19.37 -1.30 -1.94
CA PHE A 397 -19.58 -2.31 -2.99
C PHE A 397 -20.83 -3.22 -2.92
N ASP A 398 -21.52 -3.35 -1.78
CA ASP A 398 -22.80 -4.08 -1.70
C ASP A 398 -24.00 -3.16 -1.41
N GLY A 399 -24.70 -2.80 -2.49
CA GLY A 399 -25.98 -2.08 -2.48
C GLY A 399 -26.59 -2.08 -3.88
N PRO A 400 -27.93 -1.99 -4.04
CA PRO A 400 -28.57 -1.93 -5.34
C PRO A 400 -28.03 -0.76 -6.18
N LEU A 401 -27.96 -0.96 -7.50
CA LEU A 401 -27.31 -0.13 -8.53
C LEU A 401 -27.56 1.39 -8.46
N ASP A 402 -28.60 1.83 -7.76
CA ASP A 402 -29.03 3.22 -7.65
C ASP A 402 -28.33 4.03 -6.54
N TYR A 403 -27.53 3.40 -5.65
CA TYR A 403 -26.81 4.08 -4.57
C TYR A 403 -25.30 4.30 -4.80
N HIS A 404 -24.81 4.02 -6.01
CA HIS A 404 -23.38 4.16 -6.32
C HIS A 404 -22.96 5.64 -6.34
N SER A 405 -22.31 6.08 -5.26
CA SER A 405 -21.56 7.35 -5.22
C SER A 405 -20.60 7.46 -6.40
N GLU A 406 -20.23 8.68 -6.81
CA GLU A 406 -19.24 8.91 -7.87
C GLU A 406 -17.94 8.13 -7.65
N TYR A 407 -17.59 7.85 -6.38
CA TYR A 407 -16.47 7.00 -6.00
C TYR A 407 -16.58 5.57 -6.54
N ASP A 408 -17.74 4.92 -6.44
CA ASP A 408 -17.86 3.51 -6.86
C ASP A 408 -17.83 3.39 -8.39
N LYS A 409 -18.38 4.38 -9.10
CA LYS A 409 -18.25 4.46 -10.57
C LYS A 409 -16.80 4.68 -10.99
N LEU A 410 -16.11 5.63 -10.37
CA LEU A 410 -14.70 5.88 -10.64
C LEU A 410 -13.83 4.69 -10.26
N TYR A 411 -14.06 4.08 -9.09
CA TYR A 411 -13.32 2.91 -8.61
C TYR A 411 -13.50 1.70 -9.52
N ARG A 412 -14.75 1.35 -9.88
CA ARG A 412 -15.02 0.24 -10.80
C ARG A 412 -14.44 0.50 -12.17
N TYR A 413 -14.61 1.71 -12.69
CA TYR A 413 -14.02 2.06 -13.98
C TYR A 413 -12.49 2.03 -13.94
N MET A 414 -11.88 2.61 -12.90
CA MET A 414 -10.43 2.53 -12.69
C MET A 414 -10.01 1.08 -12.56
N LYS A 415 -10.73 0.23 -11.83
CA LYS A 415 -10.50 -1.21 -11.72
C LYS A 415 -10.60 -1.89 -13.09
N ASP A 416 -11.63 -1.63 -13.88
CA ASP A 416 -11.83 -2.24 -15.19
C ASP A 416 -10.81 -1.73 -16.23
N ASP A 417 -10.44 -0.46 -16.19
CA ASP A 417 -9.38 0.15 -17.01
C ASP A 417 -7.99 -0.34 -16.60
N PHE A 418 -7.77 -0.52 -15.29
CA PHE A 418 -6.59 -1.18 -14.70
C PHE A 418 -6.47 -2.63 -15.13
N LEU A 419 -7.59 -3.28 -15.39
CA LEU A 419 -7.65 -4.70 -15.69
C LEU A 419 -7.51 -4.91 -17.20
N HIS A 420 -6.57 -4.24 -17.88
CA HIS A 420 -6.39 -4.19 -19.35
C HIS A 420 -6.91 -5.46 -20.08
N PRO A 421 -8.21 -5.50 -20.40
CA PRO A 421 -8.79 -6.76 -20.88
C PRO A 421 -8.28 -7.07 -22.28
N LEU A 422 -7.93 -5.99 -23.00
CA LEU A 422 -7.27 -5.97 -24.29
C LEU A 422 -5.85 -6.55 -24.28
N LEU A 423 -5.25 -6.78 -23.12
CA LEU A 423 -3.91 -7.33 -22.99
C LEU A 423 -3.90 -8.78 -22.50
N ASN A 424 -5.05 -9.39 -22.19
CA ASN A 424 -5.11 -10.68 -21.46
C ASN A 424 -4.30 -10.69 -20.14
N LEU A 425 -3.90 -9.50 -19.66
CA LEU A 425 -3.20 -9.27 -18.39
C LEU A 425 -4.21 -8.80 -17.33
N GLN A 426 -5.49 -9.13 -17.51
CA GLN A 426 -6.52 -8.83 -16.54
C GLN A 426 -6.11 -9.42 -15.20
N SER A 427 -5.95 -8.50 -14.25
CA SER A 427 -5.47 -8.75 -12.91
C SER A 427 -4.01 -9.21 -13.01
N ASP A 428 -3.06 -8.31 -13.30
CA ASP A 428 -1.62 -8.59 -13.23
C ASP A 428 -0.91 -7.63 -12.26
N VAL A 429 -0.08 -8.18 -11.36
CA VAL A 429 0.68 -7.40 -10.36
C VAL A 429 1.63 -6.42 -11.03
N GLY A 430 2.23 -6.78 -12.16
CA GLY A 430 3.14 -5.91 -12.91
C GLY A 430 2.45 -4.65 -13.40
N LEU A 431 1.18 -4.74 -13.78
CA LEU A 431 0.39 -3.57 -14.20
C LEU A 431 0.11 -2.62 -13.03
N LEU A 432 -0.26 -3.16 -11.86
CA LEU A 432 -0.40 -2.38 -10.63
C LEU A 432 0.91 -1.70 -10.23
N LEU A 433 2.02 -2.43 -10.30
CA LEU A 433 3.35 -1.90 -10.00
C LEU A 433 3.71 -0.76 -10.96
N PHE A 434 3.44 -0.94 -12.25
CA PHE A 434 3.66 0.09 -13.27
C PHE A 434 2.82 1.35 -12.98
N GLN A 435 1.52 1.21 -12.70
CA GLN A 435 0.64 2.34 -12.39
C GLN A 435 0.99 3.03 -11.06
N SER A 436 1.49 2.27 -10.10
CA SER A 436 2.02 2.81 -8.85
C SER A 436 3.42 3.43 -9.01
N GLY A 437 3.94 3.58 -10.23
CA GLY A 437 5.26 4.14 -10.52
C GLY A 437 6.45 3.23 -10.17
N ASN A 438 6.21 2.01 -9.69
CA ASN A 438 7.23 1.06 -9.26
C ASN A 438 7.80 0.28 -10.47
N PHE A 439 8.40 1.01 -11.40
CA PHE A 439 8.86 0.50 -12.70
C PHE A 439 9.88 -0.63 -12.60
N ASP A 440 10.84 -0.56 -11.66
CA ASP A 440 11.83 -1.63 -11.46
C ASP A 440 11.19 -2.97 -11.10
N LEU A 441 10.20 -2.95 -10.20
CA LEU A 441 9.51 -4.15 -9.77
C LEU A 441 8.59 -4.68 -10.88
N ALA A 442 7.93 -3.78 -11.60
CA ALA A 442 7.09 -4.14 -12.74
C ALA A 442 7.91 -4.82 -13.85
N GLU A 443 9.09 -4.29 -14.15
CA GLU A 443 10.01 -4.84 -15.16
C GLU A 443 10.40 -6.28 -14.84
N VAL A 444 10.92 -6.49 -13.62
CA VAL A 444 11.32 -7.83 -13.14
C VAL A 444 10.14 -8.80 -13.18
N HIS A 445 8.93 -8.33 -12.86
CA HIS A 445 7.72 -9.16 -12.92
C HIS A 445 7.42 -9.62 -14.36
N PHE A 446 7.37 -8.69 -15.32
CA PHE A 446 7.05 -9.03 -16.72
C PHE A 446 8.15 -9.87 -17.39
N GLU A 447 9.43 -9.62 -17.09
CA GLU A 447 10.54 -10.45 -17.60
C GLU A 447 10.42 -11.90 -17.11
N ARG A 448 10.13 -12.09 -15.82
CA ARG A 448 9.89 -13.42 -15.25
C ARG A 448 8.67 -14.11 -15.85
N LEU A 449 7.58 -13.37 -16.06
CA LEU A 449 6.38 -13.89 -16.68
C LEU A 449 6.65 -14.37 -18.11
N ILE A 450 7.41 -13.60 -18.91
CA ILE A 450 7.85 -14.02 -20.26
C ILE A 450 8.69 -15.29 -20.19
N GLN A 451 9.67 -15.35 -19.26
CA GLN A 451 10.51 -16.54 -19.11
C GLN A 451 9.66 -17.78 -18.80
N HIS A 452 8.76 -17.67 -17.81
CA HIS A 452 7.90 -18.76 -17.40
C HIS A 452 6.99 -19.25 -18.53
N LEU A 453 6.32 -18.33 -19.22
CA LEU A 453 5.47 -18.64 -20.38
C LEU A 453 6.27 -19.25 -21.54
N SER A 454 7.54 -18.87 -21.70
CA SER A 454 8.41 -19.44 -22.75
C SER A 454 8.82 -20.89 -22.45
N GLU A 455 8.97 -21.24 -21.17
CA GLU A 455 9.29 -22.60 -20.71
C GLU A 455 8.06 -23.52 -20.69
N LEU A 456 6.86 -22.96 -20.80
CA LEU A 456 5.60 -23.66 -20.69
C LEU A 456 5.26 -24.46 -21.96
N LEU A 457 4.97 -25.75 -21.79
CA LEU A 457 4.62 -26.69 -22.87
C LEU A 457 3.22 -27.26 -22.67
N TYR A 458 2.47 -27.38 -23.77
CA TYR A 458 1.19 -28.09 -23.76
C TYR A 458 1.40 -29.60 -23.57
N VAL A 459 0.76 -30.18 -22.55
CA VAL A 459 0.74 -31.63 -22.30
C VAL A 459 -0.71 -32.12 -22.45
N PRO A 460 -1.03 -32.98 -23.45
CA PRO A 460 -2.36 -33.55 -23.58
C PRO A 460 -2.69 -34.47 -22.39
N GLU A 461 -3.95 -34.47 -21.94
CA GLU A 461 -4.42 -35.50 -21.00
C GLU A 461 -4.30 -36.88 -21.66
N GLN A 462 -3.50 -37.77 -21.06
CA GLN A 462 -3.45 -39.17 -21.48
C GLN A 462 -4.72 -39.87 -20.96
N THR A 463 -5.48 -40.49 -21.87
CA THR A 463 -6.47 -41.52 -21.50
C THR A 463 -5.75 -42.62 -20.71
N ASP A 464 -6.32 -42.99 -19.56
CA ASP A 464 -5.90 -44.09 -18.69
C ASP A 464 -5.26 -45.25 -19.48
N ASP A 465 -3.93 -45.34 -19.44
CA ASP A 465 -3.11 -46.55 -19.52
C ASP A 465 -1.66 -46.20 -19.91
N GLN A 466 -0.93 -45.51 -19.01
CA GLN A 466 0.52 -45.68 -18.77
C GLN A 466 1.01 -44.63 -17.76
N LYS A 467 0.83 -44.95 -16.46
CA LYS A 467 1.61 -44.33 -15.39
C LYS A 467 3.05 -44.80 -15.52
N ASP A 468 3.93 -43.93 -16.00
CA ASP A 468 5.28 -43.74 -15.45
C ASP A 468 5.97 -42.56 -16.13
N LEU A 469 6.11 -41.46 -15.37
CA LEU A 469 7.25 -40.53 -15.26
C LEU A 469 6.83 -39.07 -15.01
N THR A 470 7.30 -38.56 -13.85
CA THR A 470 7.22 -37.18 -13.32
C THR A 470 5.82 -36.64 -12.98
N THR A 471 5.28 -37.15 -11.88
CA THR A 471 4.05 -36.71 -11.22
C THR A 471 4.16 -35.32 -10.58
N LEU A 472 3.52 -34.31 -11.18
CA LEU A 472 2.74 -33.31 -10.43
C LEU A 472 1.31 -33.86 -10.39
N SER A 473 0.97 -34.57 -9.33
CA SER A 473 -0.32 -35.27 -9.21
C SER A 473 -1.45 -34.30 -8.87
N HIS A 474 -2.41 -34.20 -9.79
CA HIS A 474 -3.72 -33.60 -9.60
C HIS A 474 -4.58 -34.40 -8.61
N THR A 475 -5.21 -33.69 -7.68
CA THR A 475 -6.47 -34.11 -7.06
C THR A 475 -7.48 -32.97 -7.20
N GLY A 476 -8.42 -33.12 -8.13
CA GLY A 476 -9.84 -32.80 -7.91
C GLY A 476 -10.32 -31.34 -7.77
N ASN A 477 -9.50 -30.31 -7.96
CA ASN A 477 -9.97 -28.93 -8.07
C ASN A 477 -9.58 -28.37 -9.45
N LYS A 478 -10.47 -27.57 -10.07
CA LYS A 478 -10.18 -26.76 -11.28
C LYS A 478 -8.76 -26.21 -11.18
N SER A 479 -7.93 -26.51 -12.18
CA SER A 479 -6.48 -26.39 -12.06
C SER A 479 -6.09 -24.95 -11.80
N THR A 480 -5.47 -24.75 -10.64
CA THR A 480 -5.16 -23.47 -10.03
C THR A 480 -3.93 -22.81 -10.62
N ASP A 481 -3.54 -23.14 -11.87
CA ASP A 481 -2.35 -22.57 -12.52
C ASP A 481 -2.45 -21.81 -13.86
N ILE A 482 -1.45 -21.04 -14.33
CA ILE A 482 -1.49 -20.32 -15.62
C ILE A 482 -1.63 -21.34 -16.75
N VAL A 483 -1.09 -22.54 -16.52
CA VAL A 483 -1.33 -23.76 -17.29
C VAL A 483 -2.80 -24.14 -17.20
N GLY A 484 -3.39 -24.17 -16.03
CA GLY A 484 -4.81 -24.40 -15.76
C GLY A 484 -5.75 -23.37 -16.35
N PHE A 485 -5.41 -22.07 -16.36
CA PHE A 485 -6.17 -21.01 -17.00
C PHE A 485 -6.15 -21.17 -18.52
N ILE A 486 -4.96 -21.37 -19.09
CA ILE A 486 -4.85 -21.62 -20.53
C ILE A 486 -5.50 -22.97 -20.87
N LYS A 487 -5.40 -24.00 -20.02
CA LYS A 487 -6.08 -25.30 -20.20
C LYS A 487 -7.59 -25.19 -20.09
N ASP A 488 -8.14 -24.46 -19.12
CA ASP A 488 -9.58 -24.22 -18.95
C ASP A 488 -10.13 -23.49 -20.20
N LEU A 489 -9.42 -22.46 -20.68
CA LEU A 489 -9.69 -21.77 -21.95
C LEU A 489 -9.65 -22.73 -23.15
N VAL A 490 -8.68 -23.65 -23.16
CA VAL A 490 -8.50 -24.66 -24.21
C VAL A 490 -9.54 -25.78 -24.11
N ASP A 491 -10.02 -26.11 -22.91
CA ASP A 491 -10.96 -27.19 -22.63
C ASP A 491 -12.41 -26.80 -22.94
N GLU A 492 -12.74 -25.51 -22.80
CA GLU A 492 -13.97 -24.94 -23.36
C GLU A 492 -13.97 -24.95 -24.90
N PHE A 493 -12.80 -25.03 -25.53
CA PHE A 493 -12.65 -25.09 -26.99
C PHE A 493 -12.87 -26.51 -27.54
N ARG A 494 -14.04 -26.74 -28.16
CA ARG A 494 -14.52 -28.06 -28.64
C ARG A 494 -13.88 -28.54 -29.97
N THR A 495 -12.59 -28.34 -30.22
CA THR A 495 -11.94 -28.77 -31.48
C THR A 495 -10.71 -29.66 -31.29
N GLU A 496 -10.29 -30.35 -32.36
CA GLU A 496 -9.11 -31.24 -32.40
C GLU A 496 -7.75 -30.50 -32.25
N ASP A 497 -7.74 -29.15 -32.23
CA ASP A 497 -6.54 -28.30 -32.30
C ASP A 497 -6.17 -27.60 -30.97
N LYS A 498 -6.51 -28.21 -29.82
CA LYS A 498 -6.28 -27.66 -28.47
C LYS A 498 -4.85 -27.13 -28.22
N ALA A 499 -3.84 -27.87 -28.67
CA ALA A 499 -2.43 -27.47 -28.52
C ALA A 499 -2.09 -26.15 -29.26
N LYS A 500 -2.69 -25.93 -30.43
CA LYS A 500 -2.48 -24.74 -31.25
C LYS A 500 -3.16 -23.52 -30.64
N TYR A 501 -4.33 -23.71 -30.04
CA TYR A 501 -5.03 -22.67 -29.30
C TYR A 501 -4.28 -22.28 -28.02
N PHE A 502 -3.76 -23.27 -27.26
CA PHE A 502 -2.90 -23.05 -26.09
C PHE A 502 -1.70 -22.16 -26.43
N GLU A 503 -0.96 -22.52 -27.49
CA GLU A 503 0.20 -21.75 -27.94
C GLU A 503 -0.18 -20.34 -28.41
N SER A 504 -1.35 -20.16 -29.03
CA SER A 504 -1.84 -18.83 -29.41
C SER A 504 -2.12 -17.94 -28.20
N GLN A 505 -2.80 -18.47 -27.16
CA GLN A 505 -3.12 -17.71 -25.96
C GLN A 505 -1.85 -17.32 -25.19
N LYS A 506 -0.92 -18.28 -25.05
CA LYS A 506 0.40 -18.07 -24.45
C LYS A 506 1.16 -16.95 -25.14
N GLU A 507 1.20 -16.99 -26.47
CA GLU A 507 1.89 -16.00 -27.28
C GLU A 507 1.23 -14.61 -27.19
N ASP A 508 -0.10 -14.54 -27.07
CA ASP A 508 -0.81 -13.27 -26.88
C ASP A 508 -0.49 -12.63 -25.52
N ILE A 509 -0.36 -13.41 -24.44
CA ILE A 509 0.09 -12.91 -23.13
C ILE A 509 1.55 -12.42 -23.20
N ILE A 510 2.44 -13.17 -23.88
CA ILE A 510 3.85 -12.77 -24.04
C ILE A 510 3.96 -11.42 -24.77
N LYS A 511 3.17 -11.21 -25.84
CA LYS A 511 3.13 -9.91 -26.55
C LYS A 511 2.70 -8.76 -25.63
N SER A 512 1.69 -8.99 -24.81
CA SER A 512 1.26 -7.99 -23.83
C SER A 512 2.32 -7.66 -22.79
N CYS A 513 3.10 -8.65 -22.35
CA CYS A 513 4.24 -8.42 -21.48
C CYS A 513 5.31 -7.56 -22.16
N TYR A 514 5.65 -7.83 -23.43
CA TYR A 514 6.59 -6.99 -24.19
C TYR A 514 6.06 -5.57 -24.38
N TYR A 515 4.77 -5.38 -24.64
CA TYR A 515 4.16 -4.05 -24.69
C TYR A 515 4.34 -3.30 -23.36
N MET A 516 4.10 -3.97 -22.23
CA MET A 516 4.30 -3.39 -20.90
C MET A 516 5.78 -3.07 -20.62
N LEU A 517 6.72 -3.95 -21.00
CA LEU A 517 8.15 -3.67 -20.91
C LEU A 517 8.53 -2.45 -21.75
N GLY A 518 7.99 -2.31 -22.97
CA GLY A 518 8.16 -1.11 -23.79
C GLY A 518 7.74 0.17 -23.06
N ARG A 519 6.58 0.16 -22.40
CA ARG A 519 6.10 1.29 -21.58
C ARG A 519 6.99 1.58 -20.38
N ILE A 520 7.44 0.53 -19.68
CA ILE A 520 8.33 0.67 -18.53
C ILE A 520 9.66 1.29 -18.94
N LYS A 521 10.28 0.80 -20.01
CA LYS A 521 11.53 1.36 -20.55
C LYS A 521 11.34 2.80 -21.01
N HIS A 522 10.18 3.14 -21.60
CA HIS A 522 9.84 4.51 -21.97
C HIS A 522 9.84 5.44 -20.74
N GLU A 523 9.10 5.10 -19.68
CA GLU A 523 9.03 5.92 -18.46
C GLU A 523 10.38 6.01 -17.73
N LYS A 524 11.25 4.99 -17.88
CA LYS A 524 12.63 5.03 -17.39
C LYS A 524 13.58 5.88 -18.25
N GLY A 525 13.13 6.37 -19.41
CA GLY A 525 13.95 7.11 -20.37
C GLY A 525 14.90 6.23 -21.21
N LEU A 526 14.73 4.91 -21.19
CA LEU A 526 15.49 3.93 -21.98
C LEU A 526 14.83 3.74 -23.35
N PHE A 527 14.87 4.77 -24.19
CA PHE A 527 14.07 4.85 -25.42
C PHE A 527 14.43 3.79 -26.47
N ASP A 528 15.71 3.45 -26.62
CA ASP A 528 16.14 2.43 -27.59
C ASP A 528 15.62 1.03 -27.20
N GLU A 529 15.73 0.67 -25.92
CA GLU A 529 15.17 -0.59 -25.38
C GLU A 529 13.64 -0.61 -25.50
N SER A 530 12.99 0.53 -25.23
CA SER A 530 11.54 0.69 -25.39
C SER A 530 11.08 0.38 -26.82
N ILE A 531 11.77 0.96 -27.83
CA ILE A 531 11.49 0.71 -29.25
C ILE A 531 11.64 -0.77 -29.59
N VAL A 532 12.72 -1.41 -29.13
CA VAL A 532 12.98 -2.83 -29.36
C VAL A 532 11.82 -3.70 -28.86
N HIS A 533 11.29 -3.43 -27.67
CA HIS A 533 10.16 -4.19 -27.14
C HIS A 533 8.87 -3.99 -27.93
N TYR A 534 8.55 -2.76 -28.36
CA TYR A 534 7.38 -2.52 -29.21
C TYR A 534 7.53 -3.17 -30.60
N GLU A 535 8.71 -3.11 -31.19
CA GLU A 535 9.02 -3.78 -32.46
C GLU A 535 8.92 -5.31 -32.34
N GLU A 536 9.30 -5.88 -31.19
CA GLU A 536 9.16 -7.31 -30.93
C GLU A 536 7.69 -7.75 -30.90
N VAL A 537 6.79 -6.95 -30.32
CA VAL A 537 5.33 -7.21 -30.38
C VAL A 537 4.84 -7.23 -31.82
N LEU A 538 5.23 -6.21 -32.61
CA LEU A 538 4.83 -6.11 -34.02
C LEU A 538 5.38 -7.30 -34.84
N ARG A 539 6.62 -7.73 -34.59
CA ARG A 539 7.27 -8.86 -35.26
C ARG A 539 6.61 -10.19 -34.93
N ARG A 540 6.37 -10.47 -33.64
CA ARG A 540 5.77 -11.72 -33.16
C ARG A 540 4.36 -11.94 -33.68
N THR A 541 3.62 -10.86 -33.88
CA THR A 541 2.22 -10.95 -34.29
C THR A 541 2.06 -11.15 -35.80
N GLN A 542 3.04 -10.75 -36.63
CA GLN A 542 3.08 -11.09 -38.07
C GLN A 542 3.15 -12.61 -38.32
N LEU A 543 3.54 -13.42 -37.34
CA LEU A 543 3.67 -14.88 -37.46
C LEU A 543 2.36 -15.68 -37.27
N CYS A 544 1.32 -15.10 -36.65
CA CYS A 544 0.11 -15.85 -36.25
C CYS A 544 -1.05 -15.71 -37.26
N SER A 545 -1.11 -16.60 -38.25
CA SER A 545 -2.12 -16.62 -39.33
C SER A 545 -3.36 -17.50 -39.07
N ILE A 546 -3.72 -17.77 -37.81
CA ILE A 546 -4.61 -18.89 -37.47
C ILE A 546 -6.07 -18.49 -37.19
N THR A 547 -6.38 -17.25 -36.81
CA THR A 547 -7.77 -16.86 -36.50
C THR A 547 -8.40 -16.09 -37.67
N ASN A 548 -9.50 -16.62 -38.24
CA ASN A 548 -10.39 -15.95 -39.21
C ASN A 548 -11.18 -14.78 -38.57
N GLU A 549 -10.68 -14.19 -37.50
CA GLU A 549 -11.28 -13.02 -36.87
C GLU A 549 -11.18 -11.85 -37.85
N LYS A 550 -12.29 -11.14 -38.04
CA LYS A 550 -12.28 -9.90 -38.84
C LYS A 550 -11.20 -8.98 -38.25
N PRO A 551 -10.18 -8.58 -39.03
CA PRO A 551 -8.97 -7.97 -38.47
C PRO A 551 -9.23 -6.67 -37.73
N ARG A 552 -10.24 -5.88 -38.15
CA ARG A 552 -10.45 -4.51 -37.67
C ARG A 552 -10.81 -4.38 -36.19
N ASN A 553 -11.42 -5.40 -35.56
CA ASN A 553 -11.90 -5.31 -34.16
C ASN A 553 -11.37 -6.45 -33.27
N SER A 554 -10.28 -7.11 -33.69
CA SER A 554 -9.63 -8.13 -32.87
C SER A 554 -8.81 -7.49 -31.74
N ILE A 555 -8.66 -8.19 -30.61
CA ILE A 555 -7.76 -7.80 -29.52
C ILE A 555 -6.34 -7.49 -30.05
N LYS A 556 -5.90 -8.24 -31.07
CA LYS A 556 -4.62 -8.05 -31.76
C LYS A 556 -4.50 -6.70 -32.47
N HIS A 557 -5.57 -6.24 -33.13
CA HIS A 557 -5.58 -4.93 -33.78
C HIS A 557 -5.50 -3.79 -32.79
N VAL A 558 -6.16 -3.92 -31.64
CA VAL A 558 -6.06 -2.94 -30.56
C VAL A 558 -4.65 -2.94 -29.96
N LEU A 559 -4.05 -4.12 -29.69
CA LEU A 559 -2.66 -4.23 -29.22
C LEU A 559 -1.65 -3.59 -30.19
N TYR A 560 -1.88 -3.69 -31.50
CA TYR A 560 -1.06 -2.97 -32.48
C TYR A 560 -1.19 -1.46 -32.40
N ALA A 561 -2.42 -0.96 -32.31
CA ALA A 561 -2.67 0.46 -32.15
C ALA A 561 -1.98 1.00 -30.88
N LEU A 562 -2.00 0.22 -29.79
CA LEU A 562 -1.26 0.51 -28.57
C LEU A 562 0.25 0.55 -28.79
N CYS A 563 0.83 -0.42 -29.49
CA CYS A 563 2.27 -0.43 -29.78
C CYS A 563 2.70 0.76 -30.65
N TYR A 564 1.92 1.12 -31.67
CA TYR A 564 2.20 2.31 -32.47
C TYR A 564 2.05 3.60 -31.65
N SER A 565 1.10 3.68 -30.73
CA SER A 565 0.96 4.80 -29.80
C SER A 565 2.19 4.91 -28.87
N GLY A 566 2.65 3.79 -28.31
CA GLY A 566 3.86 3.72 -27.49
C GLY A 566 5.14 4.08 -28.25
N LEU A 567 5.28 3.62 -29.49
CA LEU A 567 6.36 4.06 -30.39
C LEU A 567 6.26 5.55 -30.67
N GLY A 568 5.06 6.09 -30.91
CA GLY A 568 4.81 7.51 -31.09
C GLY A 568 5.35 8.34 -29.91
N ALA A 569 4.98 7.96 -28.68
CA ALA A 569 5.43 8.61 -27.45
C ALA A 569 6.94 8.51 -27.26
N THR A 570 7.51 7.35 -27.57
CA THR A 570 8.96 7.12 -27.44
C THR A 570 9.76 7.94 -28.45
N TYR A 571 9.29 8.03 -29.70
CA TYR A 571 9.91 8.89 -30.70
C TYR A 571 9.72 10.38 -30.39
N GLU A 572 8.57 10.79 -29.86
CA GLU A 572 8.31 12.17 -29.43
C GLU A 572 9.33 12.60 -28.36
N THR A 573 9.43 11.81 -27.29
CA THR A 573 10.31 12.09 -26.14
C THR A 573 11.80 12.01 -26.51
N ASN A 574 12.16 11.13 -27.45
CA ASN A 574 13.50 11.02 -28.02
C ASN A 574 13.79 12.09 -29.11
N GLY A 575 12.84 12.98 -29.42
CA GLY A 575 13.02 14.10 -30.37
C GLY A 575 12.90 13.75 -31.85
N ASN A 576 12.51 12.52 -32.20
CA ASN A 576 12.28 12.10 -33.59
C ASN A 576 10.82 12.40 -34.01
N THR A 577 10.54 13.67 -34.26
CA THR A 577 9.18 14.18 -34.56
C THR A 577 8.55 13.50 -35.78
N LYS A 578 9.34 13.22 -36.83
CA LYS A 578 8.84 12.58 -38.05
C LYS A 578 8.30 11.18 -37.78
N ARG A 579 9.09 10.33 -37.11
CA ARG A 579 8.65 8.96 -36.76
C ARG A 579 7.52 8.98 -35.74
N ALA A 580 7.54 9.94 -34.81
CA ALA A 580 6.46 10.12 -33.86
C ALA A 580 5.12 10.40 -34.56
N LEU A 581 5.12 11.33 -35.52
CA LEU A 581 3.94 11.67 -36.32
C LEU A 581 3.42 10.44 -37.09
N GLU A 582 4.30 9.76 -37.82
CA GLU A 582 3.94 8.54 -38.57
C GLU A 582 3.32 7.47 -37.67
N SER A 583 3.89 7.25 -36.49
CA SER A 583 3.41 6.26 -35.51
C SER A 583 2.07 6.66 -34.89
N TYR A 584 1.90 7.92 -34.46
CA TYR A 584 0.64 8.40 -33.89
C TYR A 584 -0.49 8.41 -34.92
N THR A 585 -0.23 8.82 -36.15
CA THR A 585 -1.24 8.80 -37.22
C THR A 585 -1.70 7.38 -37.54
N LYS A 586 -0.76 6.42 -37.59
CA LYS A 586 -1.11 5.00 -37.74
C LYS A 586 -1.96 4.49 -36.58
N ALA A 587 -1.54 4.74 -35.33
CA ALA A 587 -2.28 4.33 -34.15
C ALA A 587 -3.70 4.92 -34.14
N LEU A 588 -3.85 6.21 -34.44
CA LEU A 588 -5.14 6.89 -34.49
C LEU A 588 -6.09 6.27 -35.54
N HIS A 589 -5.59 6.03 -36.75
CA HIS A 589 -6.36 5.36 -37.80
C HIS A 589 -6.82 3.96 -37.36
N MET A 590 -5.95 3.19 -36.71
CA MET A 590 -6.31 1.86 -36.21
C MET A 590 -7.37 1.91 -35.11
N PHE A 591 -7.28 2.86 -34.18
CA PHE A 591 -8.33 3.06 -33.16
C PHE A 591 -9.66 3.51 -33.76
N GLU A 592 -9.63 4.25 -34.87
CA GLU A 592 -10.84 4.63 -35.63
C GLU A 592 -11.44 3.43 -36.35
N GLU A 593 -10.64 2.60 -37.01
CA GLU A 593 -11.10 1.36 -37.64
C GLU A 593 -11.69 0.36 -36.63
N ALA A 594 -11.12 0.30 -35.43
CA ALA A 594 -11.60 -0.58 -34.35
C ALA A 594 -13.00 -0.20 -33.82
N HIS A 595 -13.40 1.05 -34.06
CA HIS A 595 -14.66 1.60 -33.57
C HIS A 595 -15.83 1.38 -34.56
N ASP A 596 -15.54 1.21 -35.86
CA ASP A 596 -16.54 1.00 -36.93
C ASP A 596 -17.27 -0.37 -36.88
N GLY A 597 -17.08 -1.15 -35.82
CA GLY A 597 -17.90 -2.34 -35.55
C GLY A 597 -17.90 -2.77 -34.09
N MET A 598 -18.92 -2.34 -33.33
CA MET A 598 -19.37 -2.93 -32.08
C MET A 598 -18.29 -3.62 -31.22
N ILE A 599 -17.58 -2.83 -30.42
CA ILE A 599 -17.24 -3.26 -29.05
C ILE A 599 -18.40 -2.83 -28.15
N ASP A 600 -19.64 -3.18 -28.54
CA ASP A 600 -20.87 -2.87 -27.78
C ASP A 600 -21.43 -4.14 -27.09
N ASP A 601 -21.06 -5.34 -27.57
CA ASP A 601 -21.49 -6.64 -26.99
C ASP A 601 -20.36 -7.38 -26.25
N SER A 602 -19.18 -6.77 -26.12
CA SER A 602 -18.11 -7.30 -25.28
C SER A 602 -18.34 -6.86 -23.84
N PRO A 603 -18.21 -7.75 -22.83
CA PRO A 603 -18.21 -7.36 -21.42
C PRO A 603 -17.01 -6.46 -21.06
N PHE A 604 -16.10 -6.21 -22.01
CA PHE A 604 -14.95 -5.34 -21.89
C PHE A 604 -15.29 -3.92 -22.39
N SER A 605 -15.24 -2.97 -21.46
CA SER A 605 -15.77 -1.61 -21.57
C SER A 605 -15.30 -0.86 -22.84
N PRO A 606 -16.22 -0.22 -23.59
CA PRO A 606 -15.91 0.71 -24.70
C PRO A 606 -14.92 1.83 -24.33
N GLY A 607 -14.79 2.12 -23.04
CA GLY A 607 -13.97 3.18 -22.47
C GLY A 607 -12.47 3.12 -22.79
N SER A 608 -11.87 1.93 -22.79
CA SER A 608 -10.41 1.76 -22.90
C SER A 608 -9.86 2.24 -24.25
N THR A 609 -10.57 2.01 -25.35
CA THR A 609 -10.13 2.47 -26.68
C THR A 609 -10.13 4.00 -26.78
N TYR A 610 -11.11 4.68 -26.15
CA TYR A 610 -11.17 6.15 -26.14
C TYR A 610 -10.03 6.77 -25.34
N ILE A 611 -9.61 6.11 -24.26
CA ILE A 611 -8.42 6.49 -23.50
C ILE A 611 -7.24 6.61 -24.46
N TYR A 612 -6.85 5.52 -25.13
CA TYR A 612 -5.67 5.54 -25.99
C TYR A 612 -5.80 6.42 -27.23
N LYS A 613 -7.01 6.53 -27.79
CA LYS A 613 -7.30 7.51 -28.84
C LYS A 613 -7.00 8.93 -28.36
N GLY A 614 -7.44 9.30 -27.16
CA GLY A 614 -7.14 10.58 -26.53
C GLY A 614 -5.65 10.76 -26.24
N HIS A 615 -4.94 9.69 -25.84
CA HIS A 615 -3.48 9.73 -25.66
C HIS A 615 -2.76 10.03 -26.99
N CYS A 616 -3.19 9.43 -28.11
CA CYS A 616 -2.67 9.73 -29.44
C CYS A 616 -2.92 11.20 -29.84
N LEU A 617 -4.13 11.72 -29.57
CA LEU A 617 -4.44 13.13 -29.82
C LEU A 617 -3.55 14.07 -29.00
N ILE A 618 -3.27 13.75 -27.73
CA ILE A 618 -2.30 14.50 -26.91
C ILE A 618 -0.90 14.42 -27.52
N GLY A 619 -0.45 13.24 -27.95
CA GLY A 619 0.85 13.07 -28.61
C GLY A 619 0.99 13.93 -29.87
N LEU A 620 -0.02 13.91 -30.74
CA LEU A 620 -0.07 14.79 -31.91
C LEU A 620 -0.02 16.28 -31.51
N GLY A 621 -0.77 16.68 -30.48
CA GLY A 621 -0.70 18.03 -29.93
C GLY A 621 0.69 18.41 -29.44
N ASN A 622 1.41 17.51 -28.77
CA ASN A 622 2.79 17.74 -28.33
C ASN A 622 3.75 17.93 -29.52
N LEU A 623 3.56 17.21 -30.62
CA LEU A 623 4.36 17.42 -31.84
C LEU A 623 4.15 18.84 -32.41
N PHE A 624 2.90 19.33 -32.43
CA PHE A 624 2.63 20.71 -32.83
C PHE A 624 3.22 21.75 -31.88
N ILE A 625 3.34 21.45 -30.58
CA ILE A 625 4.10 22.30 -29.65
C ILE A 625 5.58 22.38 -30.05
N ILE A 626 6.21 21.26 -30.42
CA ILE A 626 7.61 21.22 -30.87
C ILE A 626 7.77 22.05 -32.16
N GLU A 627 6.77 22.02 -33.05
CA GLU A 627 6.71 22.84 -34.27
C GLU A 627 6.29 24.30 -34.02
N GLN A 628 6.05 24.70 -32.76
CA GLN A 628 5.58 26.03 -32.36
C GLN A 628 4.20 26.43 -32.93
N ASN A 629 3.40 25.45 -33.33
CA ASN A 629 2.01 25.64 -33.77
C ASN A 629 1.04 25.45 -32.60
N TYR A 630 1.00 26.43 -31.70
CA TYR A 630 0.22 26.37 -30.46
C TYR A 630 -1.31 26.32 -30.68
N GLU A 631 -1.81 26.84 -31.81
CA GLU A 631 -3.24 26.82 -32.13
C GLU A 631 -3.72 25.42 -32.49
N GLN A 632 -2.97 24.72 -33.36
CA GLN A 632 -3.27 23.32 -33.67
C GLN A 632 -3.08 22.42 -32.45
N ALA A 633 -2.05 22.67 -31.63
CA ALA A 633 -1.86 21.94 -30.38
C ALA A 633 -3.08 22.06 -29.44
N ASP A 634 -3.62 23.28 -29.24
CA ASP A 634 -4.82 23.51 -28.41
C ASP A 634 -6.04 22.78 -28.99
N GLU A 635 -6.19 22.76 -30.31
CA GLU A 635 -7.27 22.01 -30.97
C GLU A 635 -7.19 20.51 -30.66
N TYR A 636 -6.02 19.89 -30.78
CA TYR A 636 -5.82 18.48 -30.47
C TYR A 636 -6.04 18.16 -28.99
N TYR A 637 -5.54 19.00 -28.08
CA TYR A 637 -5.77 18.82 -26.64
C TYR A 637 -7.25 18.95 -26.26
N ARG A 638 -7.98 19.89 -26.87
CA ARG A 638 -9.44 20.01 -26.65
C ARG A 638 -10.22 18.84 -27.23
N LYS A 639 -9.80 18.29 -28.37
CA LYS A 639 -10.39 17.05 -28.91
C LYS A 639 -10.20 15.89 -27.93
N ALA A 640 -9.00 15.74 -27.37
CA ALA A 640 -8.72 14.72 -26.35
C ALA A 640 -9.57 14.93 -25.09
N LEU A 641 -9.67 16.17 -24.60
CA LEU A 641 -10.48 16.51 -23.43
C LEU A 641 -11.96 16.22 -23.67
N SER A 642 -12.51 16.63 -24.81
CA SER A 642 -13.91 16.35 -25.18
C SER A 642 -14.18 14.84 -25.22
N LEU A 643 -13.22 14.06 -25.73
CA LEU A 643 -13.30 12.60 -25.74
C LEU A 643 -13.32 12.03 -24.32
N PHE A 644 -12.46 12.51 -23.43
CA PHE A 644 -12.40 12.05 -22.05
C PHE A 644 -13.63 12.47 -21.22
N ASP A 645 -14.13 13.68 -21.42
CA ASP A 645 -15.33 14.17 -20.74
C ASP A 645 -16.60 13.44 -21.22
N ALA A 646 -16.61 12.93 -22.46
CA ALA A 646 -17.75 12.20 -23.02
C ALA A 646 -17.83 10.72 -22.58
N TYR A 647 -16.68 10.05 -22.38
CA TYR A 647 -16.64 8.59 -22.21
C TYR A 647 -16.02 8.10 -20.89
N LEU A 648 -15.39 8.97 -20.10
CA LEU A 648 -14.80 8.59 -18.81
C LEU A 648 -15.64 9.11 -17.64
N PRO A 649 -15.69 8.39 -16.51
CA PRO A 649 -16.36 8.90 -15.31
C PRO A 649 -15.70 10.19 -14.83
N VAL A 650 -16.48 11.04 -14.18
CA VAL A 650 -15.99 12.27 -13.55
C VAL A 650 -14.89 11.93 -12.55
N GLY A 651 -13.76 12.63 -12.66
CA GLY A 651 -12.60 12.38 -11.80
C GLY A 651 -11.61 11.37 -12.36
N HIS A 652 -11.76 10.95 -13.62
CA HIS A 652 -10.74 10.13 -14.27
C HIS A 652 -9.46 10.96 -14.50
N PRO A 653 -8.26 10.42 -14.22
CA PRO A 653 -7.01 11.17 -14.30
C PRO A 653 -6.69 11.70 -15.71
N ASP A 654 -7.20 11.04 -16.75
CA ASP A 654 -7.01 11.49 -18.14
C ASP A 654 -7.72 12.80 -18.48
N GLN A 655 -8.85 13.10 -17.83
CA GLN A 655 -9.51 14.41 -17.96
C GLN A 655 -8.54 15.53 -17.51
N SER A 656 -7.90 15.35 -16.36
CA SER A 656 -6.89 16.26 -15.83
C SER A 656 -5.66 16.34 -16.71
N ARG A 657 -5.23 15.22 -17.32
CA ARG A 657 -4.07 15.21 -18.21
C ARG A 657 -4.29 16.05 -19.46
N ALA A 658 -5.47 15.97 -20.07
CA ALA A 658 -5.81 16.83 -21.20
C ALA A 658 -5.97 18.30 -20.78
N ARG A 659 -6.62 18.57 -19.64
CA ARG A 659 -6.76 19.93 -19.08
C ARG A 659 -5.40 20.57 -18.77
N GLN A 660 -4.49 19.82 -18.14
CA GLN A 660 -3.11 20.27 -17.87
C GLN A 660 -2.40 20.70 -19.15
N LYS A 661 -2.57 19.97 -20.26
CA LYS A 661 -1.98 20.34 -21.56
C LYS A 661 -2.56 21.65 -22.10
N THR A 662 -3.88 21.86 -21.99
CA THR A 662 -4.50 23.15 -22.38
C THR A 662 -4.07 24.31 -21.47
N ALA A 663 -3.92 24.07 -20.17
CA ALA A 663 -3.42 25.05 -19.20
C ALA A 663 -1.97 25.43 -19.50
N LYS A 664 -1.13 24.47 -19.92
CA LYS A 664 0.24 24.71 -20.35
C LYS A 664 0.31 25.66 -21.54
N ILE A 665 -0.56 25.51 -22.54
CA ILE A 665 -0.66 26.48 -23.64
C ILE A 665 -1.07 27.88 -23.13
N THR A 666 -2.04 27.93 -22.20
CA THR A 666 -2.48 29.20 -21.59
C THR A 666 -1.34 29.90 -20.84
N HIS A 667 -0.47 29.14 -20.16
CA HIS A 667 0.73 29.66 -19.53
C HIS A 667 1.78 30.11 -20.56
N THR A 668 2.23 29.21 -21.45
CA THR A 668 3.42 29.44 -22.29
C THR A 668 3.16 30.36 -23.48
N TYR A 669 2.01 30.23 -24.15
CA TYR A 669 1.69 30.97 -25.38
C TYR A 669 0.81 32.19 -25.12
N ARG A 670 -0.17 32.06 -24.21
CA ARG A 670 -1.08 33.18 -23.89
C ARG A 670 -0.56 34.08 -22.76
N HIS A 671 0.54 33.72 -22.11
CA HIS A 671 1.17 34.44 -20.99
C HIS A 671 0.21 34.72 -19.81
N LYS A 672 -0.70 33.77 -19.54
CA LYS A 672 -1.73 33.88 -18.51
C LYS A 672 -1.48 32.89 -17.36
N SER A 673 -0.35 33.05 -16.66
CA SER A 673 0.07 32.13 -15.58
C SER A 673 -0.94 32.02 -14.43
N ALA A 674 -1.64 33.11 -14.08
CA ALA A 674 -2.66 33.07 -13.03
C ALA A 674 -3.84 32.16 -13.40
N MET A 675 -4.33 32.24 -14.64
CA MET A 675 -5.41 31.37 -15.13
C MET A 675 -4.94 29.91 -15.24
N ALA A 676 -3.71 29.69 -15.73
CA ALA A 676 -3.15 28.33 -15.79
C ALA A 676 -3.03 27.71 -14.39
N LEU A 677 -2.68 28.49 -13.37
CA LEU A 677 -2.62 28.01 -11.99
C LEU A 677 -3.99 27.67 -11.40
N GLU A 678 -5.08 28.31 -11.85
CA GLU A 678 -6.44 27.90 -11.49
C GLU A 678 -6.75 26.53 -12.11
N ASP A 679 -6.52 26.36 -13.40
CA ASP A 679 -6.71 25.08 -14.10
C ASP A 679 -5.83 23.97 -13.49
N TYR A 680 -4.58 24.27 -13.11
CA TYR A 680 -3.68 23.31 -12.48
C TYR A 680 -4.11 22.92 -11.08
N LYS A 681 -4.74 23.80 -10.30
CA LYS A 681 -5.29 23.44 -8.99
C LYS A 681 -6.45 22.45 -9.13
N ASP A 682 -7.31 22.65 -10.12
CA ASP A 682 -8.41 21.73 -10.41
C ASP A 682 -7.87 20.37 -10.88
N CYS A 683 -6.85 20.37 -11.74
CA CYS A 683 -6.15 19.15 -12.16
C CYS A 683 -5.51 18.43 -10.96
N LEU A 684 -4.91 19.17 -10.02
CA LEU A 684 -4.27 18.60 -8.84
C LEU A 684 -5.29 17.95 -7.91
N GLU A 685 -6.44 18.58 -7.68
CA GLU A 685 -7.51 17.99 -6.87
C GLU A 685 -8.00 16.67 -7.49
N ASN A 686 -8.21 16.65 -8.80
CA ASN A 686 -8.65 15.46 -9.51
C ASN A 686 -7.55 14.37 -9.55
N TYR A 687 -6.29 14.72 -9.78
CA TYR A 687 -5.21 13.74 -9.67
C TYR A 687 -5.06 13.16 -8.27
N LEU A 688 -5.12 13.96 -7.21
CA LEU A 688 -5.03 13.46 -5.83
C LEU A 688 -6.24 12.59 -5.43
N ARG A 689 -7.37 12.76 -6.13
CA ARG A 689 -8.55 11.91 -5.98
C ARG A 689 -8.37 10.54 -6.64
N ALA A 690 -7.69 10.49 -7.79
CA ALA A 690 -7.57 9.28 -8.59
C ALA A 690 -6.25 8.51 -8.41
N LEU A 691 -5.13 9.21 -8.24
CA LEU A 691 -3.78 8.68 -8.29
C LEU A 691 -3.09 8.78 -6.92
N PRO A 692 -2.09 7.91 -6.64
CA PRO A 692 -1.26 8.05 -5.46
C PRO A 692 -0.60 9.42 -5.41
N SER A 693 -0.41 9.96 -4.22
CA SER A 693 0.12 11.31 -4.02
C SER A 693 1.56 11.48 -4.52
N ASP A 694 2.27 10.37 -4.72
CA ASP A 694 3.62 10.28 -5.28
C ASP A 694 3.64 9.82 -6.75
N HIS A 695 2.50 9.85 -7.45
CA HIS A 695 2.42 9.48 -8.86
C HIS A 695 3.14 10.50 -9.76
N ILE A 696 3.84 10.02 -10.78
CA ILE A 696 4.66 10.84 -11.70
C ILE A 696 3.88 11.96 -12.41
N ASN A 697 2.62 11.72 -12.79
CA ASN A 697 1.76 12.78 -13.34
C ASN A 697 1.56 13.96 -12.38
N ILE A 698 1.49 13.72 -11.06
CA ILE A 698 1.41 14.78 -10.05
C ILE A 698 2.74 15.54 -10.00
N ALA A 699 3.87 14.86 -10.10
CA ALA A 699 5.18 15.51 -10.19
C ALA A 699 5.32 16.41 -11.42
N ARG A 700 4.87 15.94 -12.59
CA ARG A 700 4.83 16.74 -13.83
C ARG A 700 3.92 17.96 -13.69
N LEU A 701 2.77 17.82 -13.02
CA LEU A 701 1.90 18.95 -12.70
C LEU A 701 2.55 19.94 -11.74
N TYR A 702 3.22 19.47 -10.69
CA TYR A 702 3.98 20.33 -9.78
C TYR A 702 5.09 21.11 -10.49
N GLN A 703 5.77 20.50 -11.46
CA GLN A 703 6.74 21.21 -12.30
C GLN A 703 6.06 22.32 -13.12
N ASP A 704 4.94 22.05 -13.80
CA ASP A 704 4.19 23.06 -14.56
C ASP A 704 3.65 24.20 -13.65
N MET A 705 3.22 23.87 -12.43
CA MET A 705 2.84 24.85 -11.41
C MET A 705 4.03 25.70 -10.96
N ALA A 706 5.20 25.10 -10.75
CA ALA A 706 6.41 25.81 -10.37
C ALA A 706 6.84 26.83 -11.44
N ASP A 707 6.86 26.42 -12.71
CA ASP A 707 7.15 27.32 -13.84
C ASP A 707 6.12 28.47 -13.93
N SER A 708 4.85 28.19 -13.62
CA SER A 708 3.80 29.23 -13.61
C SER A 708 3.91 30.21 -12.45
N PHE A 709 4.25 29.73 -11.25
CA PHE A 709 4.51 30.58 -10.08
C PHE A 709 5.74 31.46 -10.27
N GLU A 710 6.78 30.97 -10.93
CA GLU A 710 7.99 31.75 -11.22
C GLU A 710 7.69 33.02 -12.05
N GLN A 711 6.64 32.99 -12.89
CA GLN A 711 6.20 34.14 -13.69
C GLN A 711 5.29 35.13 -12.94
N LEU A 712 4.90 34.82 -11.70
CA LEU A 712 4.08 35.72 -10.88
C LEU A 712 4.93 36.59 -9.96
N GLN A 713 4.45 37.81 -9.72
CA GLN A 713 5.06 38.69 -8.71
C GLN A 713 4.98 38.04 -7.32
N ASN A 714 6.12 37.94 -6.63
CA ASN A 714 6.28 37.27 -5.32
C ASN A 714 5.95 35.76 -5.35
N GLY A 715 6.02 35.10 -6.51
CA GLY A 715 5.71 33.68 -6.65
C GLY A 715 6.88 32.72 -6.42
N LEU A 716 8.11 33.22 -6.25
CA LEU A 716 9.33 32.39 -6.22
C LEU A 716 9.38 31.38 -5.06
N GLU A 717 8.84 31.72 -3.88
CA GLU A 717 8.79 30.79 -2.75
C GLU A 717 7.89 29.59 -3.05
N ASN A 718 6.69 29.85 -3.59
CA ASN A 718 5.77 28.80 -4.04
C ASN A 718 6.40 27.99 -5.19
N ALA A 719 7.05 28.65 -6.14
CA ALA A 719 7.74 27.99 -7.25
C ALA A 719 8.77 26.99 -6.73
N LEU A 720 9.59 27.39 -5.74
CA LEU A 720 10.58 26.52 -5.13
C LEU A 720 9.93 25.34 -4.37
N GLU A 721 8.85 25.60 -3.62
CA GLU A 721 8.11 24.56 -2.91
C GLU A 721 7.60 23.47 -3.87
N TYR A 722 6.90 23.88 -4.94
CA TYR A 722 6.36 22.94 -5.92
C TYR A 722 7.46 22.23 -6.71
N ALA A 723 8.54 22.93 -7.07
CA ALA A 723 9.68 22.30 -7.74
C ALA A 723 10.36 21.24 -6.86
N MET A 724 10.49 21.49 -5.55
CA MET A 724 11.01 20.51 -4.60
C MET A 724 10.09 19.29 -4.43
N LYS A 725 8.76 19.49 -4.43
CA LYS A 725 7.79 18.37 -4.41
C LYS A 725 7.93 17.49 -5.66
N ALA A 726 8.03 18.09 -6.84
CA ALA A 726 8.26 17.37 -8.10
C ALA A 726 9.58 16.59 -8.07
N ALA A 727 10.68 17.23 -7.65
CA ALA A 727 12.01 16.61 -7.59
C ALA A 727 12.06 15.43 -6.60
N ASN A 728 11.34 15.51 -5.48
CA ASN A 728 11.25 14.39 -4.54
C ASN A 728 10.60 13.16 -5.18
N ILE A 729 9.50 13.35 -5.92
CA ILE A 729 8.80 12.24 -6.60
C ILE A 729 9.66 11.68 -7.75
N PHE A 730 10.20 12.54 -8.62
CA PHE A 730 11.05 12.09 -9.72
C PHE A 730 12.30 11.35 -9.22
N GLY A 731 12.92 11.80 -8.13
CA GLY A 731 14.10 11.17 -7.54
C GLY A 731 13.83 9.80 -6.90
N GLN A 732 12.57 9.48 -6.59
CA GLN A 732 12.18 8.17 -6.04
C GLN A 732 12.03 7.10 -7.12
N TYR A 733 11.48 7.46 -8.29
CA TYR A 733 11.03 6.49 -9.29
C TYR A 733 11.83 6.51 -10.60
N LEU A 734 12.50 7.62 -10.92
CA LEU A 734 13.19 7.80 -12.19
C LEU A 734 14.72 7.73 -12.01
N PRO A 735 15.48 7.21 -12.99
CA PRO A 735 16.93 7.26 -12.96
C PRO A 735 17.45 8.69 -12.79
N LYS A 736 18.62 8.85 -12.17
CA LYS A 736 19.23 10.18 -11.93
C LYS A 736 19.42 10.98 -13.22
N ASP A 737 19.77 10.30 -14.31
CA ASP A 737 20.01 10.92 -15.62
C ASP A 737 18.73 11.13 -16.45
N HIS A 738 17.57 10.78 -15.90
CA HIS A 738 16.28 10.96 -16.56
C HIS A 738 16.03 12.43 -16.90
N LYS A 739 15.35 12.69 -18.03
CA LYS A 739 15.03 14.05 -18.51
C LYS A 739 14.33 14.90 -17.42
N ASP A 740 13.26 14.37 -16.83
CA ASP A 740 12.49 15.06 -15.79
C ASP A 740 13.36 15.42 -14.56
N ASN A 741 14.27 14.54 -14.12
CA ASN A 741 15.20 14.81 -13.03
C ASN A 741 16.21 15.92 -13.37
N ARG A 742 16.67 15.99 -14.63
CA ARG A 742 17.56 17.05 -15.10
C ARG A 742 16.82 18.39 -15.21
N GLU A 743 15.64 18.39 -15.81
CA GLU A 743 14.82 19.60 -15.98
C GLU A 743 14.44 20.19 -14.63
N ILE A 744 13.93 19.38 -13.69
CA ILE A 744 13.54 19.89 -12.38
C ILE A 744 14.74 20.43 -11.59
N SER A 745 15.91 19.81 -11.72
CA SER A 745 17.14 20.29 -11.08
C SER A 745 17.57 21.65 -11.64
N GLN A 746 17.42 21.86 -12.95
CA GLN A 746 17.66 23.14 -13.60
C GLN A 746 16.64 24.20 -13.15
N THR A 747 15.36 23.85 -13.07
CA THR A 747 14.31 24.73 -12.55
C THR A 747 14.59 25.17 -11.12
N ILE A 748 14.95 24.23 -10.23
CA ILE A 748 15.32 24.56 -8.84
C ILE A 748 16.53 25.50 -8.78
N ALA A 749 17.57 25.23 -9.59
CA ALA A 749 18.76 26.08 -9.64
C ALA A 749 18.43 27.50 -10.13
N ARG A 750 17.60 27.60 -11.17
CA ARG A 750 17.10 28.87 -11.72
C ARG A 750 16.33 29.66 -10.66
N ILE A 751 15.33 29.07 -10.02
CA ILE A 751 14.51 29.72 -8.98
C ILE A 751 15.37 30.17 -7.79
N ARG A 752 16.32 29.34 -7.33
CA ARG A 752 17.24 29.71 -6.24
C ARG A 752 18.10 30.91 -6.61
N SER A 753 18.57 30.99 -7.86
CA SER A 753 19.34 32.15 -8.32
C SER A 753 18.53 33.45 -8.28
N HIS A 754 17.24 33.40 -8.66
CA HIS A 754 16.34 34.55 -8.56
C HIS A 754 16.08 34.95 -7.10
N LEU A 755 15.83 33.99 -6.21
CA LEU A 755 15.65 34.25 -4.77
C LEU A 755 16.90 34.86 -4.10
N HIS A 756 18.09 34.54 -4.59
CA HIS A 756 19.34 35.15 -4.13
C HIS A 756 19.53 36.59 -4.63
N LEU A 757 18.88 36.98 -5.73
CA LEU A 757 18.92 38.33 -6.27
C LEU A 757 17.86 39.25 -5.64
N GLU A 758 16.79 38.69 -5.07
CA GLU A 758 15.74 39.44 -4.36
C GLU A 758 16.06 39.73 -2.88
N LYS A 759 17.06 39.06 -2.30
CA LYS A 759 17.56 39.28 -0.92
C LYS A 759 18.80 40.16 -0.92
#